data_AF-A0A846PEV8-F1
#
_entry.id   AF-A0A846PEV8-F1
#
_cell.length_a   1.000
_cell.length_b   1.000
_cell.length_c   1.000
_cell.angle_alpha   90.00
_cell.angle_beta   90.00
_cell.angle_gamma   90.00
#
_symmetry.space_group_name_H-M   'P 1'
#
loop_
_entity.id
_entity.type
_entity.pdbx_description
1 polymer ?
#
loop_
_entity_poly.entity_id
_entity_poly.type
_entity_poly.pdbx_seq_one_letter_code
_entity_poly.pdbx_strand_id
1 'polypeptide(L)'
;MEYQQANLPFLSRLGRKLANRWRTRDGYEFEWECRYAAETQEIVLTFFVERSPALFELAFLTTELIHIDRLAYGRGDKLEFMQFEIQRQREGDILRVLVTPASRIPTTRVLLRLKNPPPDFDYRVNVKVVGSNQEDLRIVLAAHNWASVGEVDMAIEQLHRYEEYNTENPTISYWFSEWYRQRGEIDKAERYALEAVSRGNIELCSEKYRSVQRVRKPHSIEEIRALQEQARQWPLGGHHGLLVIERRQQFVLGLDNCHLRKCHHLIEIRRPAAARMLRHLAFAFSTATEFILFTGMRIIHADGEAEEVPRDHFTISDHESKNILITVEDEKAGHWILPDLAPGDVIDWTYHLLCKDRQIDGAPNVFILTSLFDSFFPTFRAQAEFVAPAGQRIRFSVRNSDIAENRTVVDGKDVVVFQSERFVPARRTGFLFENNYLNPVVICASDGIGWQDVAREALKSNFGTLPAQDELPEPLGPLIEGTDEQLSALESAFYWIRDKLKYASIRSGLGLIGQTDRARRIIEAGVGNCNDKSYLLALACRRLNLPHEFVAISTKNGVLVDNAPADQFDHVFLRVKVDERWIYLDAANPLSTFGSAPAWCQGMQALVLDNEGTIITIPVDSPEINALEISEVFDVCRDGCLCGRFRFRARGQSARLADERWKMMSLSLDDQQQAGQEALREFLPSSNVLGYSREMDTSISSEFHVSGQHSRGPLVPLGKNRNVIGTLSWEVPFLPVRYWRTLQIGRLFVVDFPMKVQIEVRLKGDPLRLVDDASSIQALDNPVCSIHEDVIQDASAMSVRRTIIFKKKFMHDDTVSLVPRCLEQIEEALQLVVSFDAAVM
;
A
#
# COMPACT_ATOMS: atom_id res chain seq x y z
N MET A 1 -0.12 -11.28 -47.59
CA MET A 1 0.67 -12.10 -46.65
C MET A 1 0.10 -11.84 -45.27
N GLU A 2 -0.83 -12.70 -44.85
CA GLU A 2 -1.44 -12.65 -43.52
C GLU A 2 -0.60 -13.51 -42.57
N TYR A 3 0.04 -12.88 -41.59
CA TYR A 3 0.70 -13.54 -40.47
C TYR A 3 0.20 -12.86 -39.19
N GLN A 4 -0.64 -13.58 -38.44
CA GLN A 4 -0.78 -13.55 -36.97
C GLN A 4 -2.04 -14.35 -36.59
N GLN A 5 -1.83 -15.60 -36.18
CA GLN A 5 -2.82 -16.42 -35.49
C GLN A 5 -2.26 -16.79 -34.12
N ALA A 6 -2.79 -16.16 -33.05
CA ALA A 6 -2.86 -16.72 -31.69
C ALA A 6 -3.71 -15.84 -30.74
N ASN A 7 -3.79 -14.52 -30.92
CA ASN A 7 -4.44 -13.63 -29.94
C ASN A 7 -5.62 -12.82 -30.52
N LEU A 8 -6.74 -13.49 -30.79
CA LEU A 8 -8.04 -12.82 -30.92
C LEU A 8 -8.99 -13.42 -29.86
N PRO A 9 -9.68 -12.61 -29.04
CA PRO A 9 -10.69 -13.12 -28.14
C PRO A 9 -11.73 -13.94 -28.90
N PHE A 10 -11.93 -15.16 -28.41
CA PHE A 10 -12.81 -16.23 -28.88
C PHE A 10 -14.17 -15.76 -29.47
N LEU A 11 -14.75 -14.69 -28.93
CA LEU A 11 -16.05 -14.16 -29.35
C LEU A 11 -16.05 -13.45 -30.72
N SER A 12 -14.94 -12.87 -31.15
CA SER A 12 -14.83 -12.27 -32.50
C SER A 12 -14.90 -13.31 -33.62
N ARG A 13 -14.43 -14.53 -33.35
CA ARG A 13 -14.52 -15.69 -34.27
C ARG A 13 -15.83 -16.45 -34.14
N LEU A 14 -16.43 -16.50 -32.94
CA LEU A 14 -17.77 -17.06 -32.71
C LEU A 14 -18.79 -16.42 -33.66
N GLY A 15 -18.67 -15.10 -33.85
CA GLY A 15 -19.58 -14.36 -34.71
C GLY A 15 -19.51 -14.67 -36.21
N ARG A 16 -18.34 -15.08 -36.74
CA ARG A 16 -18.17 -15.45 -38.15
C ARG A 16 -18.56 -16.89 -38.46
N LYS A 17 -18.43 -17.83 -37.51
CA LYS A 17 -18.75 -19.26 -37.73
C LYS A 17 -20.18 -19.65 -37.34
N LEU A 18 -20.84 -18.93 -36.44
CA LEU A 18 -22.26 -19.16 -36.09
C LEU A 18 -23.19 -19.05 -37.31
N ALA A 19 -22.87 -18.17 -38.27
CA ALA A 19 -23.64 -18.02 -39.51
C ALA A 19 -23.66 -19.28 -40.41
N ASN A 20 -22.67 -20.18 -40.28
CA ASN A 20 -22.51 -21.31 -41.20
C ASN A 20 -23.08 -22.65 -40.68
N ARG A 21 -23.54 -22.77 -39.43
CA ARG A 21 -23.91 -24.08 -38.83
C ARG A 21 -25.32 -24.20 -38.22
N TRP A 22 -26.22 -23.26 -38.48
CA TRP A 22 -27.61 -23.33 -37.99
C TRP A 22 -28.54 -24.28 -38.79
N ARG A 23 -27.99 -25.39 -39.29
CA ARG A 23 -28.77 -26.51 -39.83
C ARG A 23 -28.36 -27.82 -39.15
N THR A 24 -28.58 -27.98 -37.84
CA THR A 24 -29.10 -29.21 -37.17
C THR A 24 -28.94 -29.24 -35.64
N ARG A 25 -30.09 -29.50 -34.97
CA ARG A 25 -30.39 -30.22 -33.69
C ARG A 25 -29.65 -29.93 -32.36
N ASP A 26 -30.50 -29.72 -31.33
CA ASP A 26 -30.40 -30.06 -29.90
C ASP A 26 -29.00 -30.20 -29.28
N GLY A 27 -28.42 -29.04 -28.98
CA GLY A 27 -27.14 -28.86 -28.29
C GLY A 27 -26.28 -27.83 -29.01
N TYR A 28 -25.67 -26.89 -28.27
CA TYR A 28 -24.70 -25.98 -28.88
C TYR A 28 -23.36 -26.71 -29.01
N GLU A 29 -23.06 -27.15 -30.23
CA GLU A 29 -21.78 -27.74 -30.62
C GLU A 29 -21.02 -26.73 -31.48
N PHE A 30 -19.85 -26.32 -31.01
CA PHE A 30 -19.03 -25.33 -31.67
C PHE A 30 -17.76 -25.97 -32.19
N GLU A 31 -17.49 -25.86 -33.50
CA GLU A 31 -16.32 -26.45 -34.15
C GLU A 31 -15.38 -25.39 -34.73
N TRP A 32 -14.09 -25.51 -34.40
CA TRP A 32 -13.03 -24.67 -34.94
C TRP A 32 -11.93 -25.51 -35.52
N GLU A 33 -11.27 -25.01 -36.57
CA GLU A 33 -9.99 -25.53 -37.07
C GLU A 33 -8.96 -24.44 -36.81
N CYS A 34 -7.83 -24.83 -36.24
CA CYS A 34 -6.76 -23.98 -35.75
C CYS A 34 -5.43 -24.57 -36.22
N ARG A 35 -4.48 -23.72 -36.59
CA ARG A 35 -3.12 -24.16 -36.91
C ARG A 35 -2.23 -23.99 -35.69
N TYR A 36 -1.48 -25.03 -35.37
CA TYR A 36 -0.43 -25.04 -34.36
C TYR A 36 0.90 -24.61 -34.97
N ALA A 37 1.69 -23.82 -34.24
CA ALA A 37 3.05 -23.40 -34.61
C ALA A 37 4.06 -23.85 -33.56
N ALA A 38 5.19 -24.43 -34.00
CA ALA A 38 6.22 -25.07 -33.18
C ALA A 38 6.86 -24.22 -32.08
N GLU A 39 6.75 -22.90 -32.15
CA GLU A 39 7.35 -21.99 -31.16
C GLU A 39 6.72 -22.12 -29.77
N THR A 40 5.58 -22.81 -29.67
CA THR A 40 4.89 -23.11 -28.41
C THR A 40 4.92 -24.62 -28.16
N GLN A 41 4.91 -25.05 -26.89
CA GLN A 41 4.65 -26.45 -26.48
C GLN A 41 3.25 -26.61 -25.88
N GLU A 42 2.43 -25.57 -25.94
CA GLU A 42 1.16 -25.48 -25.22
C GLU A 42 0.06 -24.94 -26.15
N ILE A 43 -1.07 -25.61 -26.14
CA ILE A 43 -2.32 -25.10 -26.70
C ILE A 43 -3.13 -24.55 -25.53
N VAL A 44 -3.32 -23.23 -25.51
CA VAL A 44 -4.17 -22.55 -24.54
C VAL A 44 -5.48 -22.17 -25.21
N LEU A 45 -6.58 -22.69 -24.67
CA LEU A 45 -7.93 -22.38 -25.11
C LEU A 45 -8.63 -21.56 -24.02
N THR A 46 -9.03 -20.33 -24.37
CA THR A 46 -9.74 -19.43 -23.44
C THR A 46 -11.21 -19.34 -23.83
N PHE A 47 -12.09 -19.56 -22.86
CA PHE A 47 -13.55 -19.57 -23.00
C PHE A 47 -14.19 -18.70 -21.91
N PHE A 48 -15.48 -18.38 -22.03
CA PHE A 48 -16.25 -17.76 -20.95
C PHE A 48 -17.53 -18.57 -20.77
N VAL A 49 -17.52 -19.52 -19.84
CA VAL A 49 -18.69 -20.33 -19.50
C VAL A 49 -19.00 -20.10 -18.02
N GLU A 50 -19.83 -19.11 -17.71
CA GLU A 50 -20.02 -18.67 -16.33
C GLU A 50 -20.88 -19.62 -15.49
N ARG A 51 -21.70 -20.50 -16.08
CA ARG A 51 -22.71 -21.28 -15.33
C ARG A 51 -23.06 -22.67 -15.86
N SER A 52 -22.20 -23.36 -16.62
CA SER A 52 -22.57 -24.69 -17.14
C SER A 52 -21.40 -25.65 -17.36
N PRO A 53 -21.59 -26.96 -17.12
CA PRO A 53 -20.64 -27.97 -17.54
C PRO A 53 -20.52 -27.96 -19.07
N ALA A 54 -19.28 -28.00 -19.57
CA ALA A 54 -18.97 -28.07 -20.99
C ALA A 54 -18.13 -29.32 -21.27
N LEU A 55 -18.43 -29.97 -22.39
CA LEU A 55 -17.72 -31.10 -22.95
C LEU A 55 -16.82 -30.59 -24.07
N PHE A 56 -15.53 -30.96 -24.06
CA PHE A 56 -14.58 -30.56 -25.10
C PHE A 56 -14.12 -31.79 -25.87
N GLU A 57 -14.14 -31.73 -27.19
CA GLU A 57 -13.56 -32.71 -28.10
C GLU A 57 -12.46 -32.01 -28.90
N LEU A 58 -11.20 -32.44 -28.77
CA LEU A 58 -10.12 -31.98 -29.64
C LEU A 58 -9.74 -33.05 -30.64
N ALA A 59 -9.67 -32.69 -31.92
CA ALA A 59 -9.37 -33.54 -33.07
C ALA A 59 -8.12 -33.03 -33.79
N PHE A 60 -6.98 -33.68 -33.61
CA PHE A 60 -5.76 -33.29 -34.33
C PHE A 60 -5.79 -33.80 -35.78
N LEU A 61 -5.44 -32.94 -36.73
CA LEU A 61 -5.43 -33.21 -38.18
C LEU A 61 -3.96 -33.34 -38.64
N THR A 62 -3.32 -34.43 -38.26
CA THR A 62 -1.93 -34.73 -38.63
C THR A 62 -1.71 -36.23 -38.78
N THR A 63 -0.76 -36.61 -39.63
CA THR A 63 -0.29 -37.99 -39.79
C THR A 63 0.70 -38.40 -38.69
N GLU A 64 1.25 -37.44 -37.94
CA GLU A 64 2.16 -37.68 -36.82
C GLU A 64 1.41 -37.90 -35.51
N LEU A 65 1.94 -38.77 -34.66
CA LEU A 65 1.29 -39.09 -33.38
C LEU A 65 1.50 -37.96 -32.37
N ILE A 66 0.43 -37.28 -31.99
CA ILE A 66 0.50 -36.22 -30.96
C ILE A 66 0.35 -36.82 -29.57
N HIS A 67 1.32 -36.50 -28.71
CA HIS A 67 1.31 -36.86 -27.30
C HIS A 67 0.92 -35.66 -26.45
N ILE A 68 -0.17 -35.79 -25.68
CA ILE A 68 -0.55 -34.79 -24.67
C ILE A 68 0.18 -35.14 -23.37
N ASP A 69 0.98 -34.22 -22.86
CA ASP A 69 1.74 -34.33 -21.61
C ASP A 69 0.86 -34.03 -20.41
N ARG A 70 0.14 -32.90 -20.45
CA ARG A 70 -0.71 -32.41 -19.35
C ARG A 70 -1.93 -31.68 -19.87
N LEU A 71 -3.00 -31.75 -19.08
CA LEU A 71 -4.21 -30.96 -19.25
C LEU A 71 -4.53 -30.24 -17.95
N ALA A 72 -4.88 -28.96 -18.05
CA ALA A 72 -5.37 -28.16 -16.94
C ALA A 72 -6.60 -27.36 -17.33
N TYR A 73 -7.48 -27.07 -16.38
CA TYR A 73 -8.61 -26.15 -16.58
C TYR A 73 -8.85 -25.28 -15.35
N GLY A 74 -9.49 -24.13 -15.52
CA GLY A 74 -9.89 -23.30 -14.38
C GLY A 74 -10.38 -21.90 -14.77
N ARG A 75 -10.47 -21.01 -13.76
CA ARG A 75 -10.98 -19.63 -13.89
C ARG A 75 -9.84 -18.64 -13.70
N GLY A 76 -9.66 -17.74 -14.66
CA GLY A 76 -8.55 -16.77 -14.67
C GLY A 76 -7.18 -17.48 -14.65
N ASP A 77 -6.33 -17.12 -13.70
CA ASP A 77 -4.98 -17.68 -13.54
C ASP A 77 -4.92 -18.94 -12.66
N LYS A 78 -6.03 -19.32 -12.02
CA LYS A 78 -6.12 -20.56 -11.24
C LYS A 78 -6.41 -21.72 -12.18
N LEU A 79 -5.42 -22.57 -12.43
CA LEU A 79 -5.53 -23.80 -13.22
C LEU A 79 -5.38 -25.02 -12.31
N GLU A 80 -6.30 -25.97 -12.42
CA GLU A 80 -6.19 -27.29 -11.77
C GLU A 80 -5.74 -28.33 -12.81
N PHE A 81 -4.65 -29.04 -12.51
CA PHE A 81 -4.14 -30.13 -13.34
C PHE A 81 -4.82 -31.44 -12.97
N MET A 82 -5.28 -32.20 -13.95
CA MET A 82 -6.05 -33.42 -13.72
C MET A 82 -5.59 -34.57 -14.62
N GLN A 83 -5.89 -35.80 -14.18
CA GLN A 83 -5.87 -36.98 -15.06
C GLN A 83 -7.13 -36.98 -15.93
N PHE A 84 -6.99 -37.34 -17.21
CA PHE A 84 -8.06 -37.34 -18.21
C PHE A 84 -8.07 -38.67 -18.96
N GLU A 85 -9.25 -39.11 -19.40
CA GLU A 85 -9.39 -40.28 -20.28
C GLU A 85 -9.20 -39.87 -21.74
N ILE A 86 -8.15 -40.39 -22.37
CA ILE A 86 -7.93 -40.24 -23.81
C ILE A 86 -8.63 -41.40 -24.53
N GLN A 87 -9.76 -41.14 -25.17
CA GLN A 87 -10.39 -42.13 -26.05
C GLN A 87 -9.87 -41.99 -27.48
N ARG A 88 -8.93 -42.86 -27.88
CA ARG A 88 -8.38 -42.89 -29.24
C ARG A 88 -9.31 -43.70 -30.16
N GLN A 89 -10.01 -43.05 -31.08
CA GLN A 89 -10.70 -43.72 -32.19
C GLN A 89 -9.89 -43.55 -33.48
N ARG A 90 -9.70 -44.64 -34.22
CA ARG A 90 -8.92 -44.67 -35.47
C ARG A 90 -9.88 -44.73 -36.66
N GLU A 91 -10.46 -43.60 -37.02
CA GLU A 91 -11.10 -43.40 -38.33
C GLU A 91 -10.41 -42.20 -39.01
N GLY A 92 -9.51 -42.49 -39.96
CA GLY A 92 -8.82 -41.51 -40.82
C GLY A 92 -8.15 -40.35 -40.08
N ASP A 93 -6.90 -40.53 -39.64
CA ASP A 93 -5.96 -39.49 -39.15
C ASP A 93 -6.53 -38.42 -38.18
N ILE A 94 -7.52 -38.77 -37.34
CA ILE A 94 -8.11 -37.89 -36.34
C ILE A 94 -7.94 -38.49 -34.94
N LEU A 95 -7.17 -37.83 -34.07
CA LEU A 95 -7.09 -38.14 -32.64
C LEU A 95 -8.12 -37.31 -31.86
N ARG A 96 -9.22 -37.93 -31.40
CA ARG A 96 -10.24 -37.28 -30.55
C ARG A 96 -9.85 -37.35 -29.07
N VAL A 97 -9.94 -36.23 -28.37
CA VAL A 97 -9.68 -36.14 -26.92
C VAL A 97 -10.89 -35.52 -26.24
N LEU A 98 -11.58 -36.33 -25.43
CA LEU A 98 -12.76 -35.90 -24.68
C LEU A 98 -12.34 -35.39 -23.30
N VAL A 99 -12.59 -34.12 -23.02
CA VAL A 99 -12.33 -33.52 -21.71
C VAL A 99 -13.65 -33.30 -21.01
N THR A 100 -13.88 -34.04 -19.93
CA THR A 100 -15.01 -33.83 -19.02
C THR A 100 -14.46 -33.30 -17.69
N PRO A 101 -14.74 -32.05 -17.32
CA PRO A 101 -14.30 -31.52 -16.02
C PRO A 101 -14.93 -32.34 -14.89
N ALA A 102 -14.15 -32.66 -13.85
CA ALA A 102 -14.63 -33.45 -12.72
C ALA A 102 -15.58 -32.66 -11.78
N SER A 103 -15.60 -31.32 -11.90
CA SER A 103 -16.39 -30.42 -11.06
C SER A 103 -17.20 -29.44 -11.92
N ARG A 104 -18.34 -28.96 -11.42
CA ARG A 104 -19.16 -27.92 -12.07
C ARG A 104 -18.56 -26.51 -11.90
N ILE A 105 -17.25 -26.38 -11.95
CA ILE A 105 -16.58 -25.07 -11.81
C ILE A 105 -16.75 -24.30 -13.13
N PRO A 106 -17.06 -22.99 -13.10
CA PRO A 106 -17.03 -22.14 -14.28
C PRO A 106 -15.63 -22.14 -14.90
N THR A 107 -15.47 -22.74 -16.08
CA THR A 107 -14.19 -22.84 -16.77
C THR A 107 -14.05 -21.67 -17.74
N THR A 108 -13.00 -20.86 -17.54
CA THR A 108 -12.63 -19.82 -18.52
C THR A 108 -11.37 -20.15 -19.32
N ARG A 109 -10.63 -21.19 -18.93
CA ARG A 109 -9.37 -21.55 -19.60
C ARG A 109 -9.14 -23.05 -19.54
N VAL A 110 -8.71 -23.63 -20.65
CA VAL A 110 -8.23 -25.01 -20.79
C VAL A 110 -6.83 -24.95 -21.40
N LEU A 111 -5.86 -25.58 -20.75
CA LEU A 111 -4.47 -25.63 -21.19
C LEU A 111 -4.09 -27.08 -21.50
N LEU A 112 -3.52 -27.30 -22.67
CA LEU A 112 -3.05 -28.59 -23.16
C LEU A 112 -1.56 -28.45 -23.45
N ARG A 113 -0.71 -29.15 -22.71
CA ARG A 113 0.72 -29.22 -23.01
C ARG A 113 0.99 -30.42 -23.89
N LEU A 114 1.68 -30.20 -25.01
CA LEU A 114 2.06 -31.23 -25.97
C LEU A 114 3.51 -31.66 -25.73
N LYS A 115 3.78 -32.95 -25.87
CA LYS A 115 5.12 -33.53 -25.78
C LYS A 115 5.64 -33.77 -27.18
N ASN A 116 6.73 -33.07 -27.54
CA ASN A 116 7.38 -33.17 -28.85
C ASN A 116 6.39 -33.04 -30.02
N PRO A 117 5.64 -31.92 -30.10
CA PRO A 117 4.69 -31.71 -31.19
C PRO A 117 5.41 -31.65 -32.55
N PRO A 118 4.72 -32.04 -33.64
CA PRO A 118 5.19 -31.76 -35.00
C PRO A 118 5.45 -30.27 -35.22
N PRO A 119 6.31 -29.89 -36.19
CA PRO A 119 6.67 -28.49 -36.43
C PRO A 119 5.47 -27.57 -36.66
N ASP A 120 4.50 -28.02 -37.44
CA ASP A 120 3.19 -27.39 -37.64
C ASP A 120 2.15 -28.49 -37.84
N PHE A 121 0.96 -28.33 -37.28
CA PHE A 121 -0.19 -29.17 -37.62
C PHE A 121 -1.50 -28.42 -37.42
N ASP A 122 -2.54 -28.84 -38.14
CA ASP A 122 -3.88 -28.34 -37.90
C ASP A 122 -4.56 -29.19 -36.82
N TYR A 123 -5.39 -28.55 -36.01
CA TYR A 123 -6.23 -29.23 -35.04
C TYR A 123 -7.61 -28.59 -35.02
N ARG A 124 -8.57 -29.40 -34.64
CA ARG A 124 -9.97 -29.05 -34.57
C ARG A 124 -10.43 -29.11 -33.13
N VAL A 125 -11.20 -28.14 -32.69
CA VAL A 125 -11.78 -28.10 -31.34
C VAL A 125 -13.28 -28.07 -31.48
N ASN A 126 -13.96 -28.99 -30.80
CA ASN A 126 -15.39 -29.11 -30.67
C ASN A 126 -15.76 -28.85 -29.21
N VAL A 127 -16.66 -27.90 -28.94
CA VAL A 127 -17.15 -27.63 -27.58
C VAL A 127 -18.65 -27.80 -27.55
N LYS A 128 -19.13 -28.62 -26.61
CA LYS A 128 -20.55 -28.87 -26.39
C LYS A 128 -20.95 -28.47 -24.97
N VAL A 129 -21.81 -27.45 -24.84
CA VAL A 129 -22.28 -26.95 -23.53
C VAL A 129 -23.53 -27.73 -23.09
N VAL A 130 -23.56 -28.20 -21.84
CA VAL A 130 -24.62 -29.08 -21.32
C VAL A 130 -25.42 -28.39 -20.20
N GLY A 131 -26.73 -28.17 -20.43
CA GLY A 131 -27.77 -28.07 -19.38
C GLY A 131 -27.78 -26.87 -18.41
N SER A 132 -28.18 -25.67 -18.85
CA SER A 132 -28.80 -24.65 -17.97
C SER A 132 -29.80 -23.77 -18.74
N ASN A 133 -30.69 -23.08 -18.04
CA ASN A 133 -31.81 -22.29 -18.56
C ASN A 133 -31.29 -21.06 -19.35
N GLN A 134 -31.59 -20.99 -20.65
CA GLN A 134 -30.76 -20.34 -21.70
C GLN A 134 -31.19 -18.92 -22.12
N GLU A 135 -31.95 -18.18 -21.32
CA GLU A 135 -32.53 -16.90 -21.79
C GLU A 135 -31.46 -15.83 -22.03
N ASP A 136 -30.45 -15.75 -21.17
CA ASP A 136 -29.30 -14.85 -21.30
C ASP A 136 -28.48 -15.12 -22.58
N LEU A 137 -28.14 -16.38 -22.85
CA LEU A 137 -27.41 -16.80 -24.04
C LEU A 137 -28.24 -16.58 -25.32
N ARG A 138 -29.55 -16.81 -25.26
CA ARG A 138 -30.48 -16.52 -26.37
C ARG A 138 -30.50 -15.05 -26.72
N ILE A 139 -30.51 -14.18 -25.73
CA ILE A 139 -30.48 -12.73 -25.93
C ILE A 139 -29.16 -12.29 -26.58
N VAL A 140 -28.01 -12.78 -26.08
CA VAL A 140 -26.67 -12.49 -26.66
C VAL A 140 -26.58 -12.98 -28.11
N LEU A 141 -27.09 -14.18 -28.40
CA LEU A 141 -27.12 -14.73 -29.75
C LEU A 141 -28.07 -13.95 -30.67
N ALA A 142 -29.25 -13.55 -30.17
CA ALA A 142 -30.18 -12.71 -30.93
C ALA A 142 -29.54 -11.36 -31.27
N ALA A 143 -28.85 -10.73 -30.31
CA ALA A 143 -28.10 -9.51 -30.53
C ALA A 143 -27.06 -9.67 -31.65
N HIS A 144 -26.25 -10.73 -31.56
CA HIS A 144 -25.24 -11.02 -32.58
C HIS A 144 -25.85 -11.28 -33.97
N ASN A 145 -26.96 -12.02 -34.04
CA ASN A 145 -27.65 -12.30 -35.30
C ASN A 145 -28.13 -11.01 -35.97
N TRP A 146 -28.75 -10.11 -35.22
CA TRP A 146 -29.16 -8.80 -35.73
C TRP A 146 -27.97 -7.98 -36.23
N ALA A 147 -26.88 -7.94 -35.47
CA ALA A 147 -25.66 -7.25 -35.90
C ALA A 147 -25.06 -7.87 -37.18
N SER A 148 -25.14 -9.20 -37.35
CA SER A 148 -24.59 -9.91 -38.50
C SER A 148 -25.31 -9.61 -39.82
N VAL A 149 -26.60 -9.23 -39.75
CA VAL A 149 -27.39 -8.80 -40.90
C VAL A 149 -27.41 -7.27 -41.07
N GLY A 150 -26.60 -6.55 -40.29
CA GLY A 150 -26.48 -5.08 -40.36
C GLY A 150 -27.54 -4.32 -39.56
N GLU A 151 -28.44 -5.01 -38.84
CA GLU A 151 -29.49 -4.42 -38.02
C GLU A 151 -28.95 -4.09 -36.61
N VAL A 152 -28.07 -3.08 -36.54
CA VAL A 152 -27.35 -2.70 -35.31
C VAL A 152 -28.29 -2.24 -34.19
N ASP A 153 -29.43 -1.63 -34.53
CA ASP A 153 -30.40 -1.15 -33.54
C ASP A 153 -31.08 -2.28 -32.78
N MET A 154 -31.52 -3.30 -33.51
CA MET A 154 -32.07 -4.52 -32.93
C MET A 154 -31.02 -5.27 -32.10
N ALA A 155 -29.76 -5.23 -32.53
CA ALA A 155 -28.65 -5.83 -31.79
C ALA A 155 -28.43 -5.18 -30.42
N ILE A 156 -28.41 -3.84 -30.40
CA ILE A 156 -28.29 -3.03 -29.18
C ILE A 156 -29.50 -3.25 -28.26
N GLU A 157 -30.72 -3.29 -28.79
CA GLU A 157 -31.94 -3.55 -28.01
C GLU A 157 -31.87 -4.91 -27.31
N GLN A 158 -31.40 -5.96 -28.02
CA GLN A 158 -31.20 -7.25 -27.39
C GLN A 158 -30.11 -7.19 -26.31
N LEU A 159 -29.00 -6.49 -26.52
CA LEU A 159 -28.00 -6.36 -25.45
C LEU A 159 -28.50 -5.60 -24.23
N HIS A 160 -29.38 -4.61 -24.38
CA HIS A 160 -30.01 -3.98 -23.21
C HIS A 160 -30.89 -4.96 -22.43
N ARG A 161 -31.57 -5.90 -23.10
CA ARG A 161 -32.27 -7.00 -22.41
C ARG A 161 -31.31 -7.93 -21.69
N TYR A 162 -30.07 -8.07 -22.17
CA TYR A 162 -29.04 -8.87 -21.49
C TYR A 162 -28.54 -8.19 -20.21
N GLU A 163 -28.54 -6.86 -20.15
CA GLU A 163 -28.12 -6.12 -18.95
C GLU A 163 -28.97 -6.50 -17.71
N GLU A 164 -30.21 -6.96 -17.86
CA GLU A 164 -31.03 -7.50 -16.76
C GLU A 164 -30.43 -8.75 -16.09
N TYR A 165 -29.53 -9.47 -16.78
CA TYR A 165 -28.93 -10.72 -16.31
C TYR A 165 -27.50 -10.53 -15.80
N ASN A 166 -26.69 -9.75 -16.53
CA ASN A 166 -25.31 -9.47 -16.15
C ASN A 166 -24.88 -8.10 -16.68
N THR A 167 -25.00 -7.09 -15.83
CA THR A 167 -24.55 -5.72 -16.11
C THR A 167 -23.03 -5.57 -16.15
N GLU A 168 -22.24 -6.56 -15.71
CA GLU A 168 -20.79 -6.44 -15.52
C GLU A 168 -19.97 -7.20 -16.57
N ASN A 169 -20.61 -7.75 -17.62
CA ASN A 169 -19.89 -8.50 -18.65
C ASN A 169 -19.05 -7.54 -19.54
N PRO A 170 -17.70 -7.61 -19.48
CA PRO A 170 -16.85 -6.67 -20.22
C PRO A 170 -16.98 -6.81 -21.74
N THR A 171 -17.33 -8.00 -22.24
CA THR A 171 -17.46 -8.22 -23.69
C THR A 171 -18.72 -7.58 -24.25
N ILE A 172 -19.79 -7.55 -23.46
CA ILE A 172 -21.04 -6.90 -23.84
C ILE A 172 -20.84 -5.39 -23.90
N SER A 173 -20.13 -4.81 -22.93
CA SER A 173 -19.68 -3.41 -23.01
C SER A 173 -18.85 -3.17 -24.27
N TYR A 174 -17.92 -4.06 -24.63
CA TYR A 174 -17.17 -3.92 -25.88
C TYR A 174 -18.08 -3.96 -27.14
N TRP A 175 -19.12 -4.79 -27.16
CA TRP A 175 -20.05 -4.84 -28.29
C TRP A 175 -20.93 -3.59 -28.36
N PHE A 176 -21.47 -3.11 -27.24
CA PHE A 176 -22.12 -1.81 -27.19
C PHE A 176 -21.19 -0.72 -27.73
N SER A 177 -19.93 -0.73 -27.32
CA SER A 177 -18.91 0.20 -27.81
C SER A 177 -18.80 0.15 -29.34
N GLU A 178 -18.56 -1.03 -29.93
CA GLU A 178 -18.43 -1.16 -31.38
C GLU A 178 -19.68 -0.77 -32.14
N TRP A 179 -20.86 -1.12 -31.63
CA TRP A 179 -22.12 -0.91 -32.32
C TRP A 179 -22.62 0.52 -32.22
N TYR A 180 -22.46 1.19 -31.06
CA TYR A 180 -22.69 2.63 -30.99
C TYR A 180 -21.70 3.42 -31.86
N ARG A 181 -20.44 2.95 -31.98
CA ARG A 181 -19.48 3.55 -32.91
C ARG A 181 -19.94 3.43 -34.37
N GLN A 182 -20.49 2.27 -34.76
CA GLN A 182 -21.06 2.08 -36.10
C GLN A 182 -22.25 3.00 -36.36
N ARG A 183 -23.05 3.32 -35.34
CA ARG A 183 -24.13 4.32 -35.40
C ARG A 183 -23.62 5.78 -35.41
N GLY A 184 -22.32 6.01 -35.23
CA GLY A 184 -21.75 7.35 -35.08
C GLY A 184 -22.00 7.99 -33.71
N GLU A 185 -22.52 7.23 -32.74
CA GLU A 185 -22.76 7.69 -31.36
C GLU A 185 -21.48 7.53 -30.53
N ILE A 186 -20.47 8.34 -30.86
CA ILE A 186 -19.11 8.23 -30.32
C ILE A 186 -19.07 8.32 -28.79
N ASP A 187 -19.86 9.18 -28.17
CA ASP A 187 -19.85 9.35 -26.71
C ASP A 187 -20.32 8.09 -25.99
N LYS A 188 -21.38 7.43 -26.48
CA LYS A 188 -21.83 6.14 -25.94
C LYS A 188 -20.82 5.05 -26.22
N ALA A 189 -20.25 5.06 -27.41
CA ALA A 189 -19.25 4.09 -27.83
C ALA A 189 -18.01 4.13 -26.91
N GLU A 190 -17.54 5.33 -26.57
CA GLU A 190 -16.42 5.58 -25.68
C GLU A 190 -16.73 5.21 -24.23
N ARG A 191 -17.92 5.57 -23.74
CA ARG A 191 -18.41 5.15 -22.42
C ARG A 191 -18.32 3.63 -22.24
N TYR A 192 -18.90 2.88 -23.17
CA TYR A 192 -18.91 1.43 -23.12
C TYR A 192 -17.51 0.81 -23.33
N ALA A 193 -16.59 1.50 -24.01
CA ALA A 193 -15.19 1.07 -24.09
C ALA A 193 -14.49 1.17 -22.72
N LEU A 194 -14.71 2.25 -21.99
CA LEU A 194 -14.18 2.45 -20.64
C LEU A 194 -14.78 1.43 -19.66
N GLU A 195 -16.08 1.16 -19.77
CA GLU A 195 -16.72 0.09 -19.00
C GLU A 195 -16.07 -1.28 -19.27
N ALA A 196 -15.85 -1.64 -20.54
CA ALA A 196 -15.19 -2.89 -20.92
C ALA A 196 -13.77 -3.01 -20.34
N VAL A 197 -13.02 -1.91 -20.34
CA VAL A 197 -11.68 -1.83 -19.75
C VAL A 197 -11.72 -2.01 -18.23
N SER A 198 -12.60 -1.27 -17.55
CA SER A 198 -12.78 -1.35 -16.08
C SER A 198 -13.25 -2.72 -15.60
N ARG A 199 -13.90 -3.49 -16.49
CA ARG A 199 -14.39 -4.85 -16.23
C ARG A 199 -13.39 -5.94 -16.67
N GLY A 200 -12.17 -5.57 -17.02
CA GLY A 200 -11.05 -6.51 -17.23
C GLY A 200 -10.75 -6.91 -18.68
N ASN A 201 -11.21 -6.15 -19.68
CA ASN A 201 -11.00 -6.47 -21.09
C ASN A 201 -10.25 -5.35 -21.84
N ILE A 202 -9.07 -5.01 -21.33
CA ILE A 202 -8.20 -3.90 -21.76
C ILE A 202 -7.76 -4.04 -23.23
N GLU A 203 -7.39 -5.25 -23.66
CA GLU A 203 -6.83 -5.49 -24.99
C GLU A 203 -7.82 -5.14 -26.12
N LEU A 204 -9.12 -5.38 -25.92
CA LEU A 204 -10.15 -5.16 -26.94
C LEU A 204 -10.42 -3.67 -27.25
N CYS A 205 -10.14 -2.76 -26.33
CA CYS A 205 -10.55 -1.35 -26.44
C CYS A 205 -9.39 -0.38 -26.72
N SER A 206 -8.14 -0.83 -26.57
CA SER A 206 -6.96 0.03 -26.46
C SER A 206 -6.58 0.82 -27.72
N GLU A 207 -7.07 0.44 -28.92
CA GLU A 207 -6.64 1.06 -30.18
C GLU A 207 -7.66 2.06 -30.77
N LYS A 208 -8.91 2.09 -30.27
CA LYS A 208 -10.03 2.70 -31.03
C LYS A 208 -10.49 4.08 -30.57
N TYR A 209 -10.38 4.42 -29.28
CA TYR A 209 -10.85 5.71 -28.75
C TYR A 209 -9.72 6.53 -28.17
N ARG A 210 -9.70 7.83 -28.44
CA ARG A 210 -8.64 8.75 -28.00
C ARG A 210 -8.47 8.79 -26.47
N SER A 211 -9.53 8.52 -25.70
CA SER A 211 -9.51 8.40 -24.23
C SER A 211 -8.79 7.15 -23.70
N VAL A 212 -8.70 6.06 -24.48
CA VAL A 212 -8.02 4.81 -24.11
C VAL A 212 -6.79 4.51 -24.96
N GLN A 213 -6.61 5.24 -26.06
CA GLN A 213 -5.44 5.15 -26.91
C GLN A 213 -4.17 5.51 -26.15
N ARG A 214 -3.11 4.77 -26.46
CA ARG A 214 -1.73 5.18 -26.18
C ARG A 214 -1.49 6.53 -26.86
N VAL A 215 -1.53 7.66 -26.13
CA VAL A 215 -1.20 8.95 -26.74
C VAL A 215 -0.27 9.78 -25.87
N ARG A 216 1.03 9.71 -26.16
CA ARG A 216 1.87 10.76 -26.80
C ARG A 216 3.04 10.04 -27.49
N LYS A 217 3.53 10.56 -28.63
CA LYS A 217 4.75 10.03 -29.26
C LYS A 217 5.89 10.19 -28.25
N PRO A 218 6.67 9.13 -27.94
CA PRO A 218 7.82 9.27 -27.04
C PRO A 218 8.79 10.31 -27.63
N HIS A 219 9.58 10.93 -26.77
CA HIS A 219 10.52 11.96 -27.20
C HIS A 219 11.44 11.45 -28.33
N SER A 220 11.87 12.29 -29.24
CA SER A 220 12.95 11.87 -30.14
C SER A 220 14.27 11.76 -29.35
N ILE A 221 15.24 10.99 -29.85
CA ILE A 221 16.56 10.89 -29.20
C ILE A 221 17.22 12.28 -29.15
N GLU A 222 17.02 13.09 -30.18
CA GLU A 222 17.51 14.47 -30.24
C GLU A 222 16.87 15.36 -29.17
N GLU A 223 15.55 15.22 -28.94
CA GLU A 223 14.85 15.95 -27.88
C GLU A 223 15.38 15.57 -26.50
N ILE A 224 15.58 14.26 -26.24
CA ILE A 224 16.14 13.77 -24.97
C ILE A 224 17.54 14.33 -24.74
N ARG A 225 18.42 14.28 -25.75
CA ARG A 225 19.79 14.83 -25.67
C ARG A 225 19.80 16.33 -25.40
N ALA A 226 18.92 17.09 -26.06
CA ALA A 226 18.80 18.52 -25.82
C ALA A 226 18.36 18.83 -24.39
N LEU A 227 17.40 18.07 -23.84
CA LEU A 227 16.96 18.21 -22.45
C LEU A 227 18.06 17.79 -21.46
N GLN A 228 18.79 16.71 -21.74
CA GLN A 228 19.91 16.24 -20.93
C GLN A 228 21.02 17.31 -20.85
N GLU A 229 21.36 17.95 -21.98
CA GLU A 229 22.37 19.01 -22.01
C GLU A 229 21.92 20.25 -21.22
N GLN A 230 20.65 20.65 -21.34
CA GLN A 230 20.09 21.73 -20.52
C GLN A 230 20.12 21.38 -19.02
N ALA A 231 19.80 20.13 -18.67
CA ALA A 231 19.81 19.66 -17.29
C ALA A 231 21.23 19.64 -16.69
N ARG A 232 22.26 19.33 -17.49
CA ARG A 232 23.68 19.37 -17.09
C ARG A 232 24.19 20.78 -16.77
N GLN A 233 23.56 21.81 -17.31
CA GLN A 233 23.89 23.21 -16.99
C GLN A 233 23.39 23.62 -15.60
N TRP A 234 22.51 22.85 -14.96
CA TRP A 234 22.09 23.09 -13.58
C TRP A 234 23.22 22.67 -12.62
N PRO A 235 23.82 23.58 -11.82
CA PRO A 235 24.93 23.26 -10.91
C PRO A 235 24.50 22.43 -9.69
N LEU A 236 24.11 21.18 -9.94
CA LEU A 236 23.85 20.16 -8.92
C LEU A 236 25.17 19.59 -8.40
N GLY A 237 25.29 19.47 -7.08
CA GLY A 237 26.43 18.79 -6.45
C GLY A 237 26.60 17.36 -6.97
N GLY A 238 27.85 16.91 -7.13
CA GLY A 238 28.19 15.60 -7.71
C GLY A 238 27.76 14.37 -6.90
N HIS A 239 27.05 14.54 -5.78
CA HIS A 239 26.59 13.46 -4.93
C HIS A 239 25.31 12.77 -5.43
N HIS A 240 24.52 13.42 -6.30
CA HIS A 240 23.28 12.84 -6.86
C HIS A 240 23.59 11.81 -7.95
N GLY A 241 23.27 10.54 -7.69
CA GLY A 241 23.52 9.44 -8.62
C GLY A 241 22.54 9.34 -9.78
N LEU A 242 21.33 9.86 -9.61
CA LEU A 242 20.27 9.93 -10.62
C LEU A 242 19.76 11.37 -10.73
N LEU A 243 19.28 11.74 -11.91
CA LEU A 243 18.62 13.02 -12.20
C LEU A 243 17.37 12.76 -13.02
N VAL A 244 16.21 13.18 -12.55
CA VAL A 244 15.00 13.19 -13.37
C VAL A 244 15.10 14.41 -14.28
N ILE A 245 15.46 14.20 -15.54
CA ILE A 245 15.53 15.27 -16.55
C ILE A 245 14.14 15.89 -16.71
N GLU A 246 13.15 15.02 -16.89
CA GLU A 246 11.78 15.46 -17.06
C GLU A 246 10.79 14.48 -16.43
N ARG A 247 9.77 15.04 -15.79
CA ARG A 247 8.58 14.32 -15.34
C ARG A 247 7.34 15.02 -15.87
N ARG A 248 6.58 14.33 -16.72
CA ARG A 248 5.30 14.82 -17.25
C ARG A 248 4.15 13.95 -16.79
N GLN A 249 3.08 14.61 -16.37
CA GLN A 249 1.83 13.99 -16.03
C GLN A 249 0.69 14.64 -16.80
N GLN A 250 -0.27 13.83 -17.25
CA GLN A 250 -1.52 14.31 -17.83
C GLN A 250 -2.69 13.60 -17.17
N PHE A 251 -3.68 14.36 -16.73
CA PHE A 251 -4.93 13.88 -16.17
C PHE A 251 -6.08 14.29 -17.10
N VAL A 252 -6.76 13.33 -17.71
CA VAL A 252 -7.95 13.59 -18.54
C VAL A 252 -9.18 13.23 -17.74
N LEU A 253 -9.99 14.22 -17.41
CA LEU A 253 -11.16 14.09 -16.52
C LEU A 253 -12.44 13.84 -17.31
N GLY A 254 -13.49 13.40 -16.61
CA GLY A 254 -14.84 13.30 -17.15
C GLY A 254 -15.08 12.10 -18.06
N LEU A 255 -14.36 11.00 -17.84
CA LEU A 255 -14.48 9.75 -18.60
C LEU A 255 -15.41 8.76 -17.87
N ASP A 256 -16.70 9.09 -17.76
CA ASP A 256 -17.75 8.29 -17.08
C ASP A 256 -17.35 7.74 -15.70
N ASN A 257 -17.23 8.63 -14.71
CA ASN A 257 -16.74 8.31 -13.35
C ASN A 257 -15.33 7.72 -13.35
N CYS A 258 -14.54 8.01 -14.37
CA CYS A 258 -13.11 7.74 -14.38
C CYS A 258 -12.34 8.99 -14.84
N HIS A 259 -11.07 8.99 -14.52
CA HIS A 259 -10.07 9.84 -15.15
C HIS A 259 -8.89 9.00 -15.65
N LEU A 260 -8.22 9.50 -16.68
CA LEU A 260 -7.01 8.89 -17.22
C LEU A 260 -5.78 9.60 -16.65
N ARG A 261 -4.89 8.86 -16.01
CA ARG A 261 -3.57 9.32 -15.56
C ARG A 261 -2.48 8.81 -16.48
N LYS A 262 -1.80 9.72 -17.20
CA LYS A 262 -0.61 9.40 -17.99
C LYS A 262 0.62 9.94 -17.30
N CYS A 263 1.66 9.13 -17.20
CA CYS A 263 2.94 9.52 -16.63
C CYS A 263 4.06 9.19 -17.60
N HIS A 264 5.00 10.13 -17.74
CA HIS A 264 6.20 10.00 -18.54
C HIS A 264 7.41 10.55 -17.77
N HIS A 265 8.50 9.80 -17.77
CA HIS A 265 9.71 10.11 -17.03
C HIS A 265 10.95 9.92 -17.92
N LEU A 266 11.86 10.89 -17.85
CA LEU A 266 13.22 10.80 -18.37
C LEU A 266 14.20 10.84 -17.20
N ILE A 267 14.96 9.78 -16.98
CA ILE A 267 15.87 9.63 -15.83
C ILE A 267 17.30 9.38 -16.31
N GLU A 268 18.21 10.30 -16.03
CA GLU A 268 19.63 10.17 -16.33
C GLU A 268 20.38 9.44 -15.22
N ILE A 269 21.19 8.46 -15.61
CA ILE A 269 22.16 7.79 -14.75
C ILE A 269 23.44 8.62 -14.70
N ARG A 270 23.80 9.18 -13.55
CA ARG A 270 24.97 10.08 -13.43
C ARG A 270 26.21 9.41 -12.83
N ARG A 271 26.05 8.31 -12.09
CA ARG A 271 27.14 7.66 -11.34
C ARG A 271 27.16 6.15 -11.53
N PRO A 272 28.36 5.52 -11.56
CA PRO A 272 28.47 4.06 -11.63
C PRO A 272 27.73 3.32 -10.51
N ALA A 273 27.73 3.89 -9.31
CA ALA A 273 27.00 3.31 -8.18
C ALA A 273 25.49 3.30 -8.41
N ALA A 274 24.92 4.33 -9.04
CA ALA A 274 23.50 4.37 -9.36
C ALA A 274 23.16 3.35 -10.45
N ALA A 275 23.98 3.26 -11.49
CA ALA A 275 23.85 2.27 -12.55
C ALA A 275 23.81 0.84 -12.01
N ARG A 276 24.69 0.52 -11.04
CA ARG A 276 24.74 -0.80 -10.39
C ARG A 276 23.61 -1.07 -9.40
N MET A 277 23.08 -0.03 -8.74
CA MET A 277 22.11 -0.17 -7.65
C MET A 277 20.66 -0.09 -8.11
N LEU A 278 20.38 0.63 -9.19
CA LEU A 278 19.03 0.77 -9.73
C LEU A 278 18.65 -0.51 -10.49
N ARG A 279 17.94 -1.41 -9.82
CA ARG A 279 17.56 -2.72 -10.37
C ARG A 279 16.22 -2.73 -11.09
N HIS A 280 15.32 -1.86 -10.67
CA HIS A 280 13.97 -1.79 -11.22
C HIS A 280 13.39 -0.38 -11.02
N LEU A 281 12.38 -0.03 -11.82
CA LEU A 281 11.50 1.11 -11.57
C LEU A 281 10.07 0.60 -11.36
N ALA A 282 9.34 1.21 -10.42
CA ALA A 282 8.00 0.76 -10.06
C ALA A 282 7.00 1.91 -9.94
N PHE A 283 5.76 1.66 -10.36
CA PHE A 283 4.62 2.53 -10.06
C PHE A 283 3.56 1.76 -9.25
N ALA A 284 3.04 2.39 -8.21
CA ALA A 284 1.97 1.84 -7.39
C ALA A 284 0.60 2.05 -8.07
N PHE A 285 -0.29 1.08 -7.91
CA PHE A 285 -1.70 1.21 -8.30
C PHE A 285 -2.61 0.30 -7.46
N SER A 286 -3.90 0.59 -7.40
CA SER A 286 -4.88 -0.30 -6.79
C SER A 286 -5.70 -1.08 -7.81
N THR A 287 -5.70 -2.41 -7.78
CA THR A 287 -6.53 -3.24 -8.66
C THR A 287 -8.03 -3.10 -8.38
N ALA A 288 -8.43 -2.47 -7.27
CA ALA A 288 -9.84 -2.18 -7.00
C ALA A 288 -10.38 -0.99 -7.81
N THR A 289 -9.53 -0.01 -8.11
CA THR A 289 -9.96 1.29 -8.63
C THR A 289 -9.10 1.81 -9.79
N GLU A 290 -7.98 1.16 -10.12
CA GLU A 290 -7.04 1.60 -11.13
C GLU A 290 -6.67 0.44 -12.08
N PHE A 291 -6.64 0.72 -13.37
CA PHE A 291 -6.39 -0.25 -14.44
C PHE A 291 -5.22 0.17 -15.30
N ILE A 292 -4.22 -0.70 -15.47
CA ILE A 292 -3.07 -0.41 -16.35
C ILE A 292 -3.50 -0.48 -17.81
N LEU A 293 -3.49 0.66 -18.50
CA LEU A 293 -3.78 0.70 -19.94
C LEU A 293 -2.53 0.48 -20.78
N PHE A 294 -1.40 1.02 -20.31
CA PHE A 294 -0.14 0.95 -21.02
C PHE A 294 1.02 1.11 -20.05
N THR A 295 2.12 0.41 -20.34
CA THR A 295 3.43 0.80 -19.84
C THR A 295 4.50 0.33 -20.82
N GLY A 296 5.54 1.12 -20.96
CA GLY A 296 6.67 0.86 -21.86
C GLY A 296 7.92 1.55 -21.34
N MET A 297 9.06 1.01 -21.72
CA MET A 297 10.36 1.51 -21.30
C MET A 297 11.38 1.30 -22.41
N ARG A 298 12.24 2.30 -22.59
CA ARG A 298 13.44 2.20 -23.42
C ARG A 298 14.61 2.89 -22.74
N ILE A 299 15.81 2.47 -23.09
CA ILE A 299 17.07 3.03 -22.61
C ILE A 299 17.76 3.70 -23.77
N ILE A 300 18.19 4.94 -23.57
CA ILE A 300 19.00 5.69 -24.51
C ILE A 300 20.41 5.71 -23.95
N HIS A 301 21.31 4.97 -24.56
CA HIS A 301 22.69 4.89 -24.14
C HIS A 301 23.45 6.19 -24.43
N ALA A 302 24.55 6.39 -23.72
CA ALA A 302 25.38 7.59 -23.87
C ALA A 302 25.87 7.83 -25.33
N ASP A 303 26.09 6.77 -26.10
CA ASP A 303 26.47 6.83 -27.52
C ASP A 303 25.29 7.19 -28.46
N GLY A 304 24.05 7.07 -27.97
CA GLY A 304 22.81 7.37 -28.68
C GLY A 304 22.08 6.15 -29.22
N GLU A 305 22.60 4.95 -29.00
CA GLU A 305 21.82 3.74 -29.26
C GLU A 305 20.62 3.70 -28.32
N ALA A 306 19.47 3.24 -28.84
CA ALA A 306 18.25 3.10 -28.06
C ALA A 306 17.82 1.64 -28.03
N GLU A 307 17.65 1.12 -26.83
CA GLU A 307 17.19 -0.24 -26.56
C GLU A 307 15.76 -0.18 -26.00
N GLU A 308 14.80 -0.78 -26.70
CA GLU A 308 13.46 -1.02 -26.13
C GLU A 308 13.53 -2.17 -25.13
N VAL A 309 13.08 -1.95 -23.90
CA VAL A 309 13.10 -2.97 -22.86
C VAL A 309 11.96 -3.96 -23.12
N PRO A 310 12.25 -5.27 -23.30
CA PRO A 310 11.25 -6.27 -23.61
C PRO A 310 10.14 -6.40 -22.55
N ARG A 311 8.92 -6.75 -22.97
CA ARG A 311 7.73 -6.78 -22.08
C ARG A 311 7.84 -7.80 -20.94
N ASP A 312 8.60 -8.87 -21.11
CA ASP A 312 8.88 -9.89 -20.09
C ASP A 312 9.74 -9.37 -18.92
N HIS A 313 10.37 -8.20 -19.06
CA HIS A 313 10.98 -7.47 -17.94
C HIS A 313 9.95 -6.76 -17.05
N PHE A 314 8.69 -6.68 -17.47
CA PHE A 314 7.63 -6.11 -16.66
C PHE A 314 6.90 -7.18 -15.85
N THR A 315 6.80 -6.95 -14.55
CA THR A 315 6.05 -7.82 -13.63
C THR A 315 5.11 -7.00 -12.75
N ILE A 316 4.07 -7.65 -12.23
CA ILE A 316 3.17 -7.09 -11.23
C ILE A 316 3.33 -7.91 -9.97
N SER A 317 3.59 -7.24 -8.86
CA SER A 317 3.67 -7.85 -7.55
C SER A 317 2.91 -7.04 -6.51
N ASP A 318 2.84 -7.57 -5.29
CA ASP A 318 2.45 -6.77 -4.15
C ASP A 318 3.46 -5.61 -3.95
N HIS A 319 2.94 -4.45 -3.54
CA HIS A 319 3.76 -3.27 -3.32
C HIS A 319 4.82 -3.50 -2.23
N GLU A 320 6.08 -3.15 -2.50
CA GLU A 320 7.26 -3.50 -1.65
C GLU A 320 7.24 -2.88 -0.25
N SER A 321 6.53 -1.77 -0.05
CA SER A 321 6.38 -1.15 1.28
C SER A 321 5.44 -1.94 2.20
N LYS A 322 4.90 -3.08 1.78
CA LYS A 322 4.00 -3.87 2.60
C LYS A 322 4.77 -4.67 3.65
N ASN A 323 4.27 -4.58 4.87
CA ASN A 323 4.60 -5.54 5.91
C ASN A 323 4.09 -6.92 5.46
N ILE A 324 4.97 -7.92 5.33
CA ILE A 324 4.62 -9.33 5.05
C ILE A 324 3.52 -9.87 5.99
N LEU A 325 3.36 -9.26 7.17
CA LEU A 325 2.34 -9.61 8.16
C LEU A 325 0.96 -8.98 7.90
N ILE A 326 0.82 -8.05 6.95
CA ILE A 326 -0.44 -7.38 6.61
C ILE A 326 -0.85 -7.74 5.17
N THR A 327 -1.91 -8.54 5.04
CA THR A 327 -2.47 -8.87 3.73
C THR A 327 -3.32 -7.71 3.20
N VAL A 328 -2.97 -7.19 2.02
CA VAL A 328 -3.77 -6.19 1.29
C VAL A 328 -3.99 -6.73 -0.12
N GLU A 329 -5.22 -7.08 -0.47
CA GLU A 329 -5.54 -7.74 -1.74
C GLU A 329 -5.36 -6.80 -2.95
N ASP A 330 -5.80 -5.55 -2.78
CA ASP A 330 -6.05 -4.65 -3.90
C ASP A 330 -4.91 -3.67 -4.22
N GLU A 331 -3.82 -3.62 -3.45
CA GLU A 331 -2.70 -2.71 -3.73
C GLU A 331 -1.55 -3.44 -4.42
N LYS A 332 -1.14 -2.99 -5.60
CA LYS A 332 -0.11 -3.63 -6.41
C LYS A 332 0.95 -2.61 -6.85
N ALA A 333 2.06 -3.12 -7.35
CA ALA A 333 3.07 -2.34 -8.03
C ALA A 333 3.40 -3.00 -9.36
N GLY A 334 3.50 -2.17 -10.41
CA GLY A 334 4.05 -2.59 -11.70
C GLY A 334 5.54 -2.28 -11.74
N HIS A 335 6.37 -3.31 -11.90
CA HIS A 335 7.83 -3.22 -11.88
C HIS A 335 8.41 -3.47 -13.26
N TRP A 336 9.33 -2.62 -13.69
CA TRP A 336 10.21 -2.86 -14.82
C TRP A 336 11.60 -3.22 -14.31
N ILE A 337 12.03 -4.45 -14.57
CA ILE A 337 13.38 -4.92 -14.26
C ILE A 337 14.34 -4.33 -15.29
N LEU A 338 15.32 -3.55 -14.82
CA LEU A 338 16.23 -2.83 -15.71
C LEU A 338 17.37 -3.77 -16.16
N PRO A 339 17.77 -3.72 -17.44
CA PRO A 339 19.01 -4.34 -17.92
C PRO A 339 20.24 -3.58 -17.39
N ASP A 340 21.43 -3.96 -17.85
CA ASP A 340 22.67 -3.27 -17.46
C ASP A 340 22.64 -1.80 -17.89
N LEU A 341 23.02 -0.91 -16.97
CA LEU A 341 23.05 0.53 -17.16
C LEU A 341 24.48 1.06 -17.05
N ALA A 342 24.75 2.17 -17.72
CA ALA A 342 25.99 2.91 -17.63
C ALA A 342 25.75 4.39 -17.26
N PRO A 343 26.73 5.08 -16.66
CA PRO A 343 26.67 6.53 -16.51
C PRO A 343 26.53 7.22 -17.88
N GLY A 344 25.57 8.14 -17.99
CA GLY A 344 25.20 8.83 -19.22
C GLY A 344 23.91 8.30 -19.85
N ASP A 345 23.51 7.07 -19.52
CA ASP A 345 22.27 6.48 -20.02
C ASP A 345 21.04 7.25 -19.51
N VAL A 346 20.01 7.29 -20.33
CA VAL A 346 18.70 7.87 -19.99
C VAL A 346 17.63 6.80 -20.10
N ILE A 347 16.92 6.57 -19.01
CA ILE A 347 15.72 5.74 -18.99
C ILE A 347 14.54 6.61 -19.41
N ASP A 348 13.86 6.21 -20.48
CA ASP A 348 12.58 6.78 -20.92
C ASP A 348 11.46 5.79 -20.59
N TRP A 349 10.62 6.17 -19.63
CA TRP A 349 9.62 5.31 -19.02
C TRP A 349 8.24 5.95 -19.03
N THR A 350 7.24 5.20 -19.50
CA THR A 350 5.85 5.64 -19.59
C THR A 350 4.90 4.63 -18.97
N TYR A 351 3.86 5.12 -18.30
CA TYR A 351 2.70 4.30 -17.94
C TYR A 351 1.41 5.12 -17.90
N HIS A 352 0.29 4.48 -18.24
CA HIS A 352 -1.04 5.06 -18.24
C HIS A 352 -1.98 4.21 -17.39
N LEU A 353 -2.72 4.84 -16.48
CA LEU A 353 -3.75 4.22 -15.67
C LEU A 353 -5.11 4.85 -15.96
N LEU A 354 -6.14 4.01 -16.08
CA LEU A 354 -7.53 4.45 -15.93
C LEU A 354 -7.90 4.34 -14.45
N CYS A 355 -8.30 5.44 -13.84
CA CYS A 355 -8.59 5.56 -12.43
C CYS A 355 -10.08 5.82 -12.25
N LYS A 356 -10.79 4.96 -11.50
CA LYS A 356 -12.20 5.12 -11.16
C LYS A 356 -12.35 6.22 -10.11
N ASP A 357 -13.13 7.23 -10.42
CA ASP A 357 -13.51 8.31 -9.52
C ASP A 357 -14.52 7.78 -8.49
N ARG A 358 -14.42 8.28 -7.25
CA ARG A 358 -15.45 8.04 -6.25
C ARG A 358 -16.68 8.88 -6.58
N GLN A 359 -17.84 8.48 -6.07
CA GLN A 359 -19.07 9.23 -6.24
C GLN A 359 -19.53 9.78 -4.89
N ILE A 360 -20.09 10.98 -4.89
CA ILE A 360 -20.81 11.55 -3.76
C ILE A 360 -22.21 11.93 -4.26
N ASP A 361 -23.24 11.37 -3.64
CA ASP A 361 -24.66 11.56 -4.04
C ASP A 361 -24.91 11.35 -5.55
N GLY A 362 -24.21 10.37 -6.14
CA GLY A 362 -24.32 10.02 -7.56
C GLY A 362 -23.58 10.96 -8.52
N ALA A 363 -22.91 12.00 -8.02
CA ALA A 363 -22.06 12.88 -8.80
C ALA A 363 -20.58 12.44 -8.74
N PRO A 364 -19.78 12.59 -9.82
CA PRO A 364 -18.35 12.32 -9.79
C PRO A 364 -17.60 13.22 -8.80
N ASN A 365 -16.89 12.59 -7.86
CA ASN A 365 -15.94 13.24 -6.96
C ASN A 365 -14.52 12.91 -7.44
N VAL A 366 -13.97 13.80 -8.25
CA VAL A 366 -12.56 13.74 -8.66
C VAL A 366 -11.73 14.30 -7.51
N PHE A 367 -10.79 13.52 -7.00
CA PHE A 367 -9.71 13.98 -6.13
C PHE A 367 -8.38 13.43 -6.62
N ILE A 368 -7.49 14.32 -7.05
CA ILE A 368 -6.15 13.99 -7.49
C ILE A 368 -5.19 14.84 -6.69
N LEU A 369 -4.37 14.19 -5.87
CA LEU A 369 -3.20 14.78 -5.26
C LEU A 369 -1.97 14.21 -5.94
N THR A 370 -1.19 15.07 -6.58
CA THR A 370 0.04 14.66 -7.27
C THR A 370 1.20 15.57 -6.92
N SER A 371 2.36 14.99 -6.63
CA SER A 371 3.62 15.73 -6.65
C SER A 371 3.96 16.08 -8.10
N LEU A 372 4.54 17.25 -8.36
CA LEU A 372 5.15 17.53 -9.68
C LEU A 372 6.51 16.84 -9.83
N PHE A 373 7.26 16.69 -8.74
CA PHE A 373 8.64 16.24 -8.74
C PHE A 373 8.80 14.81 -8.23
N ASP A 374 9.95 14.20 -8.52
CA ASP A 374 10.35 12.95 -7.89
C ASP A 374 10.61 13.14 -6.39
N SER A 375 10.31 12.11 -5.59
CA SER A 375 10.39 12.19 -4.12
C SER A 375 11.78 11.93 -3.56
N PHE A 376 12.73 11.44 -4.38
CA PHE A 376 14.06 11.03 -3.94
C PHE A 376 15.18 11.71 -4.73
N PHE A 377 14.94 12.01 -6.00
CA PHE A 377 15.95 12.52 -6.92
C PHE A 377 15.64 13.95 -7.36
N PRO A 378 16.67 14.79 -7.58
CA PRO A 378 16.48 16.09 -8.21
C PRO A 378 15.72 15.96 -9.52
N THR A 379 14.83 16.91 -9.78
CA THR A 379 14.03 16.97 -11.00
C THR A 379 14.32 18.28 -11.72
N PHE A 380 14.80 18.21 -12.97
CA PHE A 380 15.14 19.38 -13.77
C PHE A 380 13.90 20.05 -14.36
N ARG A 381 12.97 19.30 -14.96
CA ARG A 381 11.69 19.83 -15.44
C ARG A 381 10.53 18.97 -14.96
N ALA A 382 9.47 19.60 -14.48
CA ALA A 382 8.25 18.93 -14.06
C ALA A 382 7.01 19.63 -14.62
N GLN A 383 6.04 18.83 -15.07
CA GLN A 383 4.76 19.32 -15.58
C GLN A 383 3.62 18.39 -15.18
N ALA A 384 2.49 18.97 -14.75
CA ALA A 384 1.20 18.29 -14.69
C ALA A 384 0.17 19.07 -15.51
N GLU A 385 -0.51 18.37 -16.42
CA GLU A 385 -1.55 18.91 -17.28
C GLU A 385 -2.89 18.26 -16.90
N PHE A 386 -3.92 19.06 -16.67
CA PHE A 386 -5.28 18.62 -16.41
C PHE A 386 -6.18 19.05 -17.57
N VAL A 387 -6.89 18.10 -18.16
CA VAL A 387 -7.81 18.31 -19.28
C VAL A 387 -9.21 17.97 -18.80
N ALA A 388 -10.02 18.99 -18.55
CA ALA A 388 -11.39 18.87 -18.10
C ALA A 388 -12.38 19.17 -19.25
N PRO A 389 -13.51 18.45 -19.35
CA PRO A 389 -14.62 18.79 -20.24
C PRO A 389 -15.18 20.20 -19.96
N ALA A 390 -15.77 20.81 -21.00
CA ALA A 390 -16.43 22.10 -20.89
C ALA A 390 -17.46 22.09 -19.73
N GLY A 391 -17.35 23.05 -18.81
CA GLY A 391 -18.33 23.24 -17.74
C GLY A 391 -18.19 22.30 -16.53
N GLN A 392 -17.24 21.34 -16.54
CA GLN A 392 -16.92 20.61 -15.32
C GLN A 392 -16.23 21.57 -14.34
N ARG A 393 -16.83 21.77 -13.18
CA ARG A 393 -16.26 22.67 -12.16
C ARG A 393 -15.19 21.93 -11.37
N ILE A 394 -13.94 22.28 -11.62
CA ILE A 394 -12.76 21.74 -10.94
C ILE A 394 -12.04 22.88 -10.23
N ARG A 395 -11.59 22.61 -9.01
CA ARG A 395 -10.73 23.49 -8.23
C ARG A 395 -9.31 22.95 -8.22
N PHE A 396 -8.34 23.85 -8.39
CA PHE A 396 -6.94 23.55 -8.21
C PHE A 396 -6.38 24.25 -6.98
N SER A 397 -5.43 23.59 -6.32
CA SER A 397 -4.67 24.14 -5.21
C SER A 397 -3.23 23.68 -5.32
N VAL A 398 -2.28 24.56 -5.00
CA VAL A 398 -0.85 24.24 -4.93
C VAL A 398 -0.41 24.42 -3.49
N ARG A 399 0.35 23.46 -2.96
CA ARG A 399 0.99 23.58 -1.65
C ARG A 399 2.50 23.51 -1.74
N ASN A 400 3.15 24.14 -0.75
CA ASN A 400 4.59 24.11 -0.51
C ASN A 400 5.46 24.66 -1.66
N SER A 401 4.90 25.49 -2.54
CA SER A 401 5.60 26.12 -3.65
C SER A 401 4.79 27.22 -4.33
N ASP A 402 5.48 28.08 -5.07
CA ASP A 402 4.91 29.04 -6.01
C ASP A 402 5.00 28.48 -7.44
N ILE A 403 4.27 27.39 -7.70
CA ILE A 403 4.22 26.78 -9.04
C ILE A 403 3.32 27.63 -9.94
N ALA A 404 3.78 27.93 -11.15
CA ALA A 404 2.98 28.64 -12.14
C ALA A 404 1.82 27.78 -12.65
N GLU A 405 0.62 28.34 -12.59
CA GLU A 405 -0.60 27.81 -13.21
C GLU A 405 -0.87 28.54 -14.52
N ASN A 406 -1.12 27.80 -15.60
CA ASN A 406 -1.58 28.35 -16.87
C ASN A 406 -2.88 27.65 -17.29
N ARG A 407 -3.97 28.43 -17.42
CA ARG A 407 -5.27 27.94 -17.86
C ARG A 407 -5.58 28.42 -19.27
N THR A 408 -5.92 27.47 -20.14
CA THR A 408 -6.30 27.71 -21.53
C THR A 408 -7.54 26.89 -21.88
N VAL A 409 -8.19 27.22 -23.00
CA VAL A 409 -9.29 26.42 -23.57
C VAL A 409 -8.82 25.88 -24.92
N VAL A 410 -8.85 24.56 -25.09
CA VAL A 410 -8.41 23.88 -26.32
C VAL A 410 -9.51 22.91 -26.73
N ASP A 411 -10.01 23.02 -27.97
CA ASP A 411 -11.13 22.20 -28.48
C ASP A 411 -12.37 22.19 -27.55
N GLY A 412 -12.66 23.33 -26.90
CA GLY A 412 -13.75 23.47 -25.94
C GLY A 412 -13.50 22.84 -24.57
N LYS A 413 -12.33 22.24 -24.32
CA LYS A 413 -11.93 21.68 -23.03
C LYS A 413 -11.09 22.67 -22.24
N ASP A 414 -11.29 22.70 -20.92
CA ASP A 414 -10.44 23.45 -20.00
C ASP A 414 -9.13 22.69 -19.81
N VAL A 415 -8.01 23.34 -20.15
CA VAL A 415 -6.66 22.79 -20.00
C VAL A 415 -5.89 23.63 -18.99
N VAL A 416 -5.52 23.01 -17.87
CA VAL A 416 -4.74 23.65 -16.80
C VAL A 416 -3.37 22.98 -16.71
N VAL A 417 -2.30 23.77 -16.82
CA VAL A 417 -0.92 23.30 -16.79
C VAL A 417 -0.20 23.89 -15.60
N PHE A 418 0.39 23.02 -14.79
CA PHE A 418 1.33 23.34 -13.72
C PHE A 418 2.72 22.96 -14.16
N GLN A 419 3.67 23.89 -14.08
CA GLN A 419 5.05 23.63 -14.49
C GLN A 419 6.05 24.28 -13.56
N SER A 420 7.18 23.60 -13.38
CA SER A 420 8.31 24.13 -12.61
C SER A 420 9.60 23.44 -13.03
N GLU A 421 10.72 24.11 -12.78
CA GLU A 421 12.06 23.62 -13.10
C GLU A 421 12.98 23.62 -11.85
N ARG A 422 14.02 22.78 -11.90
CA ARG A 422 15.15 22.73 -10.96
C ARG A 422 14.76 22.59 -9.49
N PHE A 423 14.16 21.47 -9.14
CA PHE A 423 13.75 21.16 -7.77
C PHE A 423 14.55 20.01 -7.17
N VAL A 424 15.06 20.20 -5.95
CA VAL A 424 15.69 19.14 -5.15
C VAL A 424 14.71 18.76 -4.03
N PRO A 425 14.20 17.51 -3.99
CA PRO A 425 13.26 17.10 -2.96
C PRO A 425 13.91 17.12 -1.58
N ALA A 426 13.15 17.60 -0.59
CA ALA A 426 13.51 17.45 0.81
C ALA A 426 13.52 15.94 1.16
N ARG A 427 14.61 15.48 1.77
CA ARG A 427 14.78 14.06 2.13
C ARG A 427 13.96 13.73 3.37
N ARG A 428 13.28 12.57 3.32
CA ARG A 428 12.44 12.04 4.39
C ARG A 428 13.25 11.77 5.67
N THR A 429 12.67 12.04 6.83
CA THR A 429 13.22 11.62 8.13
C THR A 429 12.78 10.20 8.52
N GLY A 430 11.87 9.60 7.75
CA GLY A 430 11.37 8.24 7.95
C GLY A 430 9.88 8.08 7.64
N PHE A 431 9.15 9.18 7.44
CA PHE A 431 7.70 9.16 7.28
C PHE A 431 7.26 9.37 5.82
N LEU A 432 6.32 8.54 5.35
CA LEU A 432 5.71 8.68 4.00
C LEU A 432 4.92 10.00 3.86
N PHE A 433 4.24 10.43 4.92
CA PHE A 433 3.41 11.63 4.94
C PHE A 433 4.21 12.94 4.84
N GLU A 434 5.47 12.96 5.28
CA GLU A 434 6.34 14.14 5.21
C GLU A 434 6.54 14.62 3.79
N ASN A 435 6.48 13.72 2.81
CA ASN A 435 6.77 14.06 1.43
C ASN A 435 5.82 15.15 0.90
N ASN A 436 4.52 15.00 1.12
CA ASN A 436 3.53 15.98 0.64
C ASN A 436 3.44 17.21 1.55
N TYR A 437 4.01 17.14 2.76
CA TYR A 437 4.15 18.28 3.65
C TYR A 437 5.36 19.15 3.26
N LEU A 438 6.46 18.52 2.84
CA LEU A 438 7.74 19.19 2.55
C LEU A 438 7.90 19.56 1.07
N ASN A 439 7.37 18.74 0.18
CA ASN A 439 7.56 18.89 -1.25
C ASN A 439 6.30 19.46 -1.93
N PRO A 440 6.45 20.11 -3.10
CA PRO A 440 5.35 20.72 -3.81
C PRO A 440 4.33 19.69 -4.32
N VAL A 441 3.05 19.97 -4.07
CA VAL A 441 1.94 19.13 -4.55
C VAL A 441 0.89 19.99 -5.23
N VAL A 442 0.31 19.43 -6.30
CA VAL A 442 -0.84 19.97 -7.01
C VAL A 442 -2.04 19.11 -6.65
N ILE A 443 -3.12 19.78 -6.28
CA ILE A 443 -4.39 19.16 -5.93
C ILE A 443 -5.44 19.60 -6.94
N CYS A 444 -6.20 18.64 -7.43
CA CYS A 444 -7.35 18.82 -8.31
C CYS A 444 -8.55 18.16 -7.64
N ALA A 445 -9.60 18.93 -7.39
CA ALA A 445 -10.82 18.46 -6.74
C ALA A 445 -12.08 18.92 -7.48
N SER A 446 -13.14 18.09 -7.46
CA SER A 446 -14.48 18.54 -7.87
C SER A 446 -14.92 19.75 -7.04
N ASP A 447 -15.44 20.79 -7.70
CA ASP A 447 -15.97 21.98 -7.04
C ASP A 447 -17.48 21.83 -6.77
N GLY A 448 -17.96 22.41 -5.68
CA GLY A 448 -19.36 22.30 -5.24
C GLY A 448 -19.67 21.15 -4.27
N ILE A 449 -18.65 20.38 -3.84
CA ILE A 449 -18.76 19.39 -2.77
C ILE A 449 -18.41 20.07 -1.43
N GLY A 450 -19.22 19.85 -0.39
CA GLY A 450 -18.91 20.28 0.97
C GLY A 450 -18.35 19.14 1.82
N TRP A 451 -17.65 19.46 2.92
CA TRP A 451 -17.14 18.44 3.85
C TRP A 451 -18.27 17.61 4.49
N GLN A 452 -19.43 18.21 4.71
CA GLN A 452 -20.66 17.51 5.12
C GLN A 452 -21.06 16.38 4.14
N ASP A 453 -20.88 16.58 2.83
CA ASP A 453 -21.26 15.60 1.81
C ASP A 453 -20.23 14.47 1.75
N VAL A 454 -18.94 14.82 1.90
CA VAL A 454 -17.85 13.85 2.05
C VAL A 454 -18.06 13.00 3.31
N ALA A 455 -18.39 13.62 4.44
CA ALA A 455 -18.62 12.93 5.71
C ALA A 455 -19.79 11.95 5.61
N ARG A 456 -20.92 12.40 5.04
CA ARG A 456 -22.13 11.59 4.83
C ARG A 456 -21.85 10.37 3.93
N GLU A 457 -21.18 10.58 2.80
CA GLU A 457 -20.87 9.48 1.88
C GLU A 457 -19.80 8.56 2.45
N ALA A 458 -18.80 9.06 3.16
CA ALA A 458 -17.81 8.22 3.85
C ALA A 458 -18.46 7.37 4.95
N LEU A 459 -19.39 7.92 5.72
CA LEU A 459 -20.14 7.17 6.74
C LEU A 459 -20.96 6.05 6.08
N LYS A 460 -21.71 6.39 5.03
CA LYS A 460 -22.56 5.45 4.27
C LYS A 460 -21.74 4.36 3.57
N SER A 461 -20.65 4.71 2.90
CA SER A 461 -19.83 3.76 2.13
C SER A 461 -18.99 2.83 3.01
N ASN A 462 -18.56 3.27 4.20
CA ASN A 462 -17.75 2.43 5.11
C ASN A 462 -18.59 1.64 6.12
N PHE A 463 -19.75 2.19 6.53
CA PHE A 463 -20.54 1.64 7.63
C PHE A 463 -22.00 1.34 7.27
N GLY A 464 -22.48 1.81 6.11
CA GLY A 464 -23.88 1.67 5.71
C GLY A 464 -24.80 2.47 6.62
N THR A 465 -26.04 2.01 6.74
CA THR A 465 -26.83 2.35 7.94
C THR A 465 -26.36 1.40 9.03
N LEU A 466 -25.69 1.91 10.07
CA LEU A 466 -25.37 1.11 11.25
C LEU A 466 -26.69 0.47 11.71
N PRO A 467 -26.91 -0.86 11.57
CA PRO A 467 -28.20 -1.43 11.85
C PRO A 467 -28.55 -1.09 13.29
N ALA A 468 -29.77 -0.63 13.53
CA ALA A 468 -30.28 -0.45 14.89
C ALA A 468 -30.32 -1.80 15.67
N GLN A 469 -29.97 -2.92 15.02
CA GLN A 469 -30.18 -4.30 15.46
C GLN A 469 -28.94 -5.21 15.31
N ASP A 470 -27.76 -4.73 14.91
CA ASP A 470 -26.59 -5.62 14.94
C ASP A 470 -26.18 -5.83 16.40
N GLU A 471 -26.25 -7.07 16.86
CA GLU A 471 -26.04 -7.42 18.26
C GLU A 471 -24.54 -7.41 18.59
N LEU A 472 -24.23 -7.11 19.85
CA LEU A 472 -22.87 -7.25 20.34
C LEU A 472 -22.51 -8.74 20.32
N PRO A 473 -21.49 -9.16 19.56
CA PRO A 473 -21.19 -10.57 19.40
C PRO A 473 -20.65 -11.19 20.70
N GLU A 474 -20.86 -12.50 20.86
CA GLU A 474 -20.65 -13.23 22.12
C GLU A 474 -19.30 -12.95 22.81
N PRO A 475 -18.14 -12.86 22.13
CA PRO A 475 -16.87 -12.60 22.82
C PRO A 475 -16.73 -11.19 23.42
N LEU A 476 -17.52 -10.23 22.94
CA LEU A 476 -17.51 -8.85 23.44
C LEU A 476 -18.55 -8.65 24.55
N GLY A 477 -19.63 -9.44 24.57
CA GLY A 477 -20.70 -9.36 25.57
C GLY A 477 -20.20 -9.37 27.02
N PRO A 478 -19.52 -10.44 27.47
CA PRO A 478 -18.99 -10.54 28.83
C PRO A 478 -17.98 -9.46 29.21
N LEU A 479 -17.20 -8.95 28.25
CA LEU A 479 -16.24 -7.85 28.50
C LEU A 479 -16.96 -6.53 28.80
N ILE A 480 -18.14 -6.35 28.21
CA ILE A 480 -18.94 -5.12 28.33
C ILE A 480 -19.93 -5.18 29.49
N GLU A 481 -20.48 -6.36 29.78
CA GLU A 481 -21.47 -6.57 30.84
C GLU A 481 -20.85 -6.99 32.17
N GLY A 482 -19.57 -7.39 32.18
CA GLY A 482 -18.88 -7.89 33.37
C GLY A 482 -18.31 -6.83 34.30
N THR A 483 -18.50 -5.54 34.01
CA THR A 483 -17.98 -4.42 34.82
C THR A 483 -19.05 -3.33 34.98
N ASP A 484 -19.12 -2.74 36.18
CA ASP A 484 -20.00 -1.59 36.45
C ASP A 484 -19.40 -0.26 35.94
N GLU A 485 -18.15 -0.27 35.46
CA GLU A 485 -17.42 0.90 34.99
C GLU A 485 -17.33 0.92 33.45
N GLN A 486 -18.14 1.79 32.82
CA GLN A 486 -18.23 1.91 31.37
C GLN A 486 -16.87 2.04 30.67
N LEU A 487 -15.93 2.79 31.26
CA LEU A 487 -14.62 3.04 30.66
C LEU A 487 -13.74 1.79 30.68
N SER A 488 -13.73 1.04 31.79
CA SER A 488 -12.98 -0.21 31.93
C SER A 488 -13.52 -1.31 31.00
N ALA A 489 -14.85 -1.35 30.83
CA ALA A 489 -15.51 -2.21 29.86
C ALA A 489 -15.09 -1.88 28.41
N LEU A 490 -15.07 -0.60 28.05
CA LEU A 490 -14.65 -0.17 26.72
C LEU A 490 -13.16 -0.43 26.46
N GLU A 491 -12.30 -0.23 27.46
CA GLU A 491 -10.87 -0.54 27.40
C GLU A 491 -10.63 -2.03 27.14
N SER A 492 -11.35 -2.89 27.87
CA SER A 492 -11.30 -4.34 27.68
C SER A 492 -11.73 -4.75 26.27
N ALA A 493 -12.83 -4.19 25.77
CA ALA A 493 -13.29 -4.41 24.40
C ALA A 493 -12.26 -3.91 23.36
N PHE A 494 -11.67 -2.73 23.59
CA PHE A 494 -10.65 -2.15 22.71
C PHE A 494 -9.45 -3.08 22.53
N TYR A 495 -8.85 -3.54 23.63
CA TYR A 495 -7.69 -4.42 23.57
C TYR A 495 -8.03 -5.79 23.01
N TRP A 496 -9.22 -6.33 23.31
CA TRP A 496 -9.68 -7.57 22.69
C TRP A 496 -9.79 -7.43 21.16
N ILE A 497 -10.45 -6.37 20.66
CA ILE A 497 -10.62 -6.12 19.21
C ILE A 497 -9.25 -5.91 18.55
N ARG A 498 -8.34 -5.18 19.19
CA ARG A 498 -6.99 -4.93 18.67
C ARG A 498 -6.19 -6.23 18.54
N ASP A 499 -6.15 -7.04 19.60
CA ASP A 499 -5.20 -8.16 19.73
C ASP A 499 -5.75 -9.50 19.25
N LYS A 500 -7.06 -9.72 19.29
CA LYS A 500 -7.67 -10.99 18.83
C LYS A 500 -7.97 -11.00 17.34
N LEU A 501 -8.24 -9.84 16.74
CA LEU A 501 -8.50 -9.74 15.31
C LEU A 501 -7.24 -9.32 14.57
N LYS A 502 -6.82 -10.14 13.61
CA LYS A 502 -5.68 -9.83 12.74
C LYS A 502 -6.05 -8.67 11.80
N TYR A 503 -5.14 -7.73 11.60
CA TYR A 503 -5.36 -6.69 10.60
C TYR A 503 -5.15 -7.26 9.20
N ALA A 504 -6.17 -7.15 8.36
CA ALA A 504 -6.08 -7.48 6.95
C ALA A 504 -6.93 -6.50 6.15
N SER A 505 -6.33 -5.87 5.13
CA SER A 505 -7.05 -5.07 4.13
C SER A 505 -7.53 -5.97 2.99
N ILE A 506 -8.16 -7.08 3.36
CA ILE A 506 -8.91 -7.94 2.45
C ILE A 506 -10.34 -7.40 2.43
N ARG A 507 -11.07 -7.56 1.32
CA ARG A 507 -12.46 -7.11 1.16
C ARG A 507 -13.48 -7.75 2.13
N SER A 508 -13.03 -8.44 3.19
CA SER A 508 -13.88 -9.15 4.16
C SER A 508 -14.99 -8.28 4.73
N GLY A 509 -14.76 -6.98 4.92
CA GLY A 509 -15.76 -6.03 5.42
C GLY A 509 -16.69 -5.43 4.36
N LEU A 510 -16.21 -5.16 3.14
CA LEU A 510 -16.97 -4.43 2.11
C LEU A 510 -18.26 -5.16 1.70
N GLY A 511 -18.18 -6.49 1.57
CA GLY A 511 -19.36 -7.32 1.28
C GLY A 511 -20.34 -7.45 2.44
N LEU A 512 -19.98 -7.00 3.66
CA LEU A 512 -20.80 -7.10 4.87
C LEU A 512 -21.45 -5.77 5.27
N ILE A 513 -21.13 -4.68 4.57
CA ILE A 513 -21.64 -3.35 4.91
C ILE A 513 -23.17 -3.35 4.82
N GLY A 514 -23.81 -2.89 5.89
CA GLY A 514 -25.27 -2.86 6.01
C GLY A 514 -25.94 -4.21 6.31
N GLN A 515 -25.19 -5.30 6.50
CA GLN A 515 -25.75 -6.60 6.92
C GLN A 515 -25.95 -6.66 8.44
N THR A 516 -27.02 -7.33 8.87
CA THR A 516 -27.40 -7.44 10.30
C THR A 516 -26.58 -8.46 11.09
N ASP A 517 -25.71 -9.24 10.45
CA ASP A 517 -24.80 -10.20 11.10
C ASP A 517 -23.31 -9.84 10.85
N ARG A 518 -23.03 -8.59 10.46
CA ARG A 518 -21.69 -8.10 10.14
C ARG A 518 -20.74 -8.30 11.32
N ALA A 519 -21.13 -7.93 12.53
CA ALA A 519 -20.26 -8.05 13.71
C ALA A 519 -19.84 -9.50 13.98
N ARG A 520 -20.80 -10.43 13.94
CA ARG A 520 -20.56 -11.88 14.10
C ARG A 520 -19.60 -12.40 13.04
N ARG A 521 -19.81 -12.02 11.77
CA ARG A 521 -18.97 -12.47 10.64
C ARG A 521 -17.54 -11.93 10.70
N ILE A 522 -17.33 -10.69 11.14
CA ILE A 522 -15.97 -10.15 11.37
C ILE A 522 -15.25 -11.00 12.42
N ILE A 523 -15.92 -11.33 13.53
CA ILE A 523 -15.32 -12.14 14.60
C ILE A 523 -15.04 -13.57 14.15
N GLU A 524 -15.99 -14.21 13.47
CA GLU A 524 -15.81 -15.57 12.93
C GLU A 524 -14.68 -15.65 11.91
N ALA A 525 -14.47 -14.60 11.11
CA ALA A 525 -13.34 -14.50 10.19
C ALA A 525 -12.00 -14.35 10.91
N GLY A 526 -11.98 -13.78 12.13
CA GLY A 526 -10.77 -13.51 12.91
C GLY A 526 -9.84 -12.46 12.29
N VAL A 527 -10.32 -11.72 11.28
CA VAL A 527 -9.60 -10.70 10.52
C VAL A 527 -10.50 -9.47 10.32
N GLY A 528 -9.92 -8.27 10.33
CA GLY A 528 -10.67 -7.04 10.06
C GLY A 528 -9.76 -5.85 9.72
N ASN A 529 -10.24 -4.98 8.83
CA ASN A 529 -9.57 -3.71 8.50
C ASN A 529 -9.97 -2.58 9.47
N CYS A 530 -9.56 -1.34 9.16
CA CYS A 530 -9.87 -0.17 9.98
C CYS A 530 -11.37 0.10 10.12
N ASN A 531 -12.14 -0.10 9.04
CA ASN A 531 -13.60 0.02 9.07
C ASN A 531 -14.23 -1.03 10.00
N ASP A 532 -13.83 -2.31 9.87
CA ASP A 532 -14.42 -3.40 10.63
C ASP A 532 -14.13 -3.30 12.13
N LYS A 533 -12.89 -2.96 12.49
CA LYS A 533 -12.50 -2.78 13.89
C LYS A 533 -13.15 -1.55 14.52
N SER A 534 -13.27 -0.45 13.76
CA SER A 534 -14.00 0.76 14.21
C SER A 534 -15.50 0.48 14.37
N TYR A 535 -16.07 -0.33 13.50
CA TYR A 535 -17.47 -0.76 13.59
C TYR A 535 -17.75 -1.53 14.90
N LEU A 536 -16.90 -2.49 15.25
CA LEU A 536 -17.02 -3.24 16.51
C LEU A 536 -16.88 -2.34 17.74
N LEU A 537 -15.94 -1.40 17.73
CA LEU A 537 -15.81 -0.42 18.82
C LEU A 537 -17.04 0.48 18.95
N ALA A 538 -17.68 0.85 17.82
CA ALA A 538 -18.88 1.67 17.84
C ALA A 538 -20.06 0.91 18.46
N LEU A 539 -20.20 -0.39 18.16
CA LEU A 539 -21.17 -1.26 18.83
C LEU A 539 -20.93 -1.34 20.35
N ALA A 540 -19.66 -1.46 20.77
CA ALA A 540 -19.30 -1.43 22.19
C ALA A 540 -19.69 -0.10 22.86
N CYS A 541 -19.34 1.04 22.23
CA CYS A 541 -19.70 2.37 22.74
C CYS A 541 -21.22 2.55 22.85
N ARG A 542 -21.99 2.08 21.86
CA ARG A 542 -23.46 2.09 21.89
C ARG A 542 -24.02 1.30 23.07
N ARG A 543 -23.54 0.07 23.27
CA ARG A 543 -24.00 -0.80 24.37
C ARG A 543 -23.72 -0.17 25.74
N LEU A 544 -22.62 0.57 25.85
CA LEU A 544 -22.18 1.29 27.04
C LEU A 544 -22.81 2.69 27.19
N ASN A 545 -23.62 3.16 26.23
CA ASN A 545 -24.16 4.52 26.20
C ASN A 545 -23.09 5.62 26.20
N LEU A 546 -21.95 5.38 25.55
CA LEU A 546 -20.87 6.36 25.39
C LEU A 546 -21.03 7.12 24.06
N PRO A 547 -21.11 8.46 24.07
CA PRO A 547 -21.13 9.24 22.83
C PRO A 547 -19.83 9.03 22.05
N HIS A 548 -19.95 8.72 20.76
CA HIS A 548 -18.82 8.40 19.89
C HIS A 548 -19.08 8.85 18.47
N GLU A 549 -18.00 9.11 17.74
CA GLU A 549 -18.04 9.53 16.34
C GLU A 549 -16.88 8.87 15.58
N PHE A 550 -17.13 8.53 14.32
CA PHE A 550 -16.06 8.10 13.43
C PHE A 550 -15.26 9.31 12.95
N VAL A 551 -13.96 9.11 12.80
CA VAL A 551 -13.00 10.12 12.36
C VAL A 551 -12.17 9.52 11.23
N ALA A 552 -12.20 10.16 10.07
CA ALA A 552 -11.43 9.76 8.89
C ALA A 552 -10.20 10.65 8.71
N ILE A 553 -9.06 10.04 8.38
CA ILE A 553 -7.77 10.71 8.25
C ILE A 553 -7.03 10.25 6.99
N SER A 554 -6.22 11.14 6.42
CA SER A 554 -5.34 10.84 5.29
C SER A 554 -3.94 10.48 5.79
N THR A 555 -3.63 9.19 5.91
CA THR A 555 -2.31 8.73 6.38
C THR A 555 -1.32 8.56 5.23
N LYS A 556 -1.80 8.24 4.02
CA LYS A 556 -0.98 8.13 2.82
C LYS A 556 -0.54 9.48 2.30
N ASN A 557 -1.47 10.43 2.17
CA ASN A 557 -1.13 11.77 1.70
C ASN A 557 -0.51 12.61 2.81
N GLY A 558 -0.85 12.33 4.07
CA GLY A 558 -0.22 13.02 5.18
C GLY A 558 -0.65 14.46 5.38
N VAL A 559 -1.59 14.94 4.60
CA VAL A 559 -1.99 16.33 4.57
C VAL A 559 -3.45 16.36 4.15
N LEU A 560 -4.29 17.01 4.95
CA LEU A 560 -5.63 17.39 4.53
C LEU A 560 -5.56 18.71 3.77
N VAL A 561 -6.21 18.78 2.62
CA VAL A 561 -6.40 20.03 1.88
C VAL A 561 -7.80 20.54 2.18
N ASP A 562 -7.89 21.30 3.27
CA ASP A 562 -9.13 21.82 3.87
C ASP A 562 -10.01 22.64 2.89
N ASN A 563 -9.40 23.35 1.97
CA ASN A 563 -10.09 24.17 0.96
C ASN A 563 -10.52 23.41 -0.30
N ALA A 564 -10.34 22.08 -0.33
CA ALA A 564 -10.72 21.21 -1.42
C ALA A 564 -11.52 19.99 -0.89
N PRO A 565 -12.78 20.18 -0.45
CA PRO A 565 -13.58 19.08 0.07
C PRO A 565 -13.73 17.97 -0.97
N ALA A 566 -13.19 16.80 -0.64
CA ALA A 566 -13.22 15.61 -1.45
C ALA A 566 -12.87 14.41 -0.58
N ASP A 567 -12.98 13.20 -1.13
CA ASP A 567 -12.61 12.00 -0.40
C ASP A 567 -11.08 11.81 -0.38
N GLN A 568 -10.44 12.43 0.62
CA GLN A 568 -8.98 12.43 0.79
C GLN A 568 -8.49 11.34 1.75
N PHE A 569 -9.38 10.53 2.31
CA PHE A 569 -9.11 9.73 3.51
C PHE A 569 -8.84 8.27 3.17
N ASP A 570 -7.90 7.66 3.90
CA ASP A 570 -7.47 6.27 3.70
C ASP A 570 -7.48 5.45 5.00
N HIS A 571 -7.83 6.07 6.13
CA HIS A 571 -7.93 5.41 7.42
C HIS A 571 -9.08 6.00 8.25
N VAL A 572 -9.71 5.17 9.09
CA VAL A 572 -10.83 5.57 9.98
C VAL A 572 -10.69 4.91 11.35
N PHE A 573 -11.07 5.63 12.39
CA PHE A 573 -11.11 5.18 13.78
C PHE A 573 -12.15 5.97 14.58
N LEU A 574 -12.29 5.73 15.88
CA LEU A 574 -13.29 6.41 16.71
C LEU A 574 -12.68 7.51 17.59
N ARG A 575 -13.48 8.54 17.84
CA ARG A 575 -13.36 9.37 19.05
C ARG A 575 -14.56 9.13 19.96
N VAL A 576 -14.31 9.07 21.27
CA VAL A 576 -15.34 8.79 22.30
C VAL A 576 -15.30 9.89 23.34
N LYS A 577 -16.47 10.38 23.75
CA LYS A 577 -16.60 11.46 24.73
C LYS A 577 -16.65 10.88 26.14
N VAL A 578 -15.66 11.23 26.97
CA VAL A 578 -15.51 10.82 28.38
C VAL A 578 -15.25 12.08 29.21
N ASP A 579 -16.06 12.35 30.23
CA ASP A 579 -15.94 13.54 31.11
C ASP A 579 -15.72 14.86 30.34
N GLU A 580 -16.55 15.10 29.31
CA GLU A 580 -16.46 16.26 28.42
C GLU A 580 -15.20 16.36 27.54
N ARG A 581 -14.36 15.32 27.50
CA ARG A 581 -13.16 15.23 26.67
C ARG A 581 -13.28 14.14 25.62
N TRP A 582 -12.68 14.36 24.45
CA TRP A 582 -12.55 13.34 23.43
C TRP A 582 -11.29 12.51 23.66
N ILE A 583 -11.48 11.20 23.78
CA ILE A 583 -10.39 10.22 23.68
C ILE A 583 -10.47 9.52 22.32
N TYR A 584 -9.36 8.97 21.84
CA TYR A 584 -9.29 8.35 20.51
C TYR A 584 -8.99 6.86 20.62
N LEU A 585 -9.71 6.06 19.82
CA LEU A 585 -9.64 4.59 19.83
C LEU A 585 -9.39 4.06 18.42
N ASP A 586 -8.19 3.56 18.19
CA ASP A 586 -7.80 2.87 16.96
C ASP A 586 -7.30 1.45 17.26
N ALA A 587 -8.15 0.45 17.01
CA ALA A 587 -7.80 -0.96 17.21
C ALA A 587 -7.13 -1.61 15.97
N ALA A 588 -6.97 -0.87 14.86
CA ALA A 588 -6.34 -1.37 13.65
C ALA A 588 -4.80 -1.37 13.73
N ASN A 589 -4.22 -0.53 14.59
CA ASN A 589 -2.79 -0.47 14.80
C ASN A 589 -2.38 -1.23 16.10
N PRO A 590 -1.47 -2.23 16.02
CA PRO A 590 -1.01 -2.99 17.19
C PRO A 590 -0.27 -2.14 18.24
N LEU A 591 0.28 -1.00 17.84
CA LEU A 591 0.98 -0.06 18.74
C LEU A 591 0.04 0.91 19.47
N SER A 592 -1.24 0.98 19.08
CA SER A 592 -2.18 1.92 19.70
C SER A 592 -2.52 1.52 21.13
N THR A 593 -2.74 2.53 21.98
CA THR A 593 -3.15 2.35 23.38
C THR A 593 -4.52 2.96 23.60
N PHE A 594 -5.23 2.49 24.63
CA PHE A 594 -6.54 2.99 24.94
C PHE A 594 -6.50 4.51 25.21
N GLY A 595 -7.36 5.25 24.52
CA GLY A 595 -7.50 6.69 24.65
C GLY A 595 -6.49 7.56 23.88
N SER A 596 -5.50 6.96 23.21
CA SER A 596 -4.50 7.67 22.39
C SER A 596 -4.61 7.28 20.91
N ALA A 597 -4.52 8.28 20.03
CA ALA A 597 -4.45 8.05 18.59
C ALA A 597 -3.05 7.52 18.19
N PRO A 598 -2.93 6.76 17.10
CA PRO A 598 -1.63 6.32 16.58
C PRO A 598 -0.64 7.49 16.43
N ALA A 599 0.65 7.24 16.74
CA ALA A 599 1.73 8.22 16.63
C ALA A 599 1.64 9.07 15.35
N TRP A 600 1.56 8.42 14.19
CA TRP A 600 1.51 9.07 12.87
C TRP A 600 0.24 9.91 12.63
N CYS A 601 -0.87 9.66 13.34
CA CYS A 601 -2.11 10.42 13.23
C CYS A 601 -2.11 11.70 14.10
N GLN A 602 -1.31 11.75 15.17
CA GLN A 602 -1.33 12.86 16.12
C GLN A 602 -0.84 14.19 15.50
N GLY A 603 -1.55 15.28 15.77
CA GLY A 603 -1.32 16.62 15.20
C GLY A 603 -1.73 16.79 13.75
N MET A 604 -2.29 15.74 13.13
CA MET A 604 -2.83 15.78 11.77
C MET A 604 -4.30 16.21 11.79
N GLN A 605 -4.78 16.72 10.66
CA GLN A 605 -6.20 17.04 10.48
C GLN A 605 -6.99 15.80 10.07
N ALA A 606 -8.21 15.70 10.58
CA ALA A 606 -9.14 14.61 10.31
C ALA A 606 -10.57 15.13 10.15
N LEU A 607 -11.41 14.39 9.42
CA LEU A 607 -12.82 14.69 9.21
C LEU A 607 -13.68 13.87 10.17
N VAL A 608 -14.53 14.55 10.92
CA VAL A 608 -15.58 13.90 11.70
C VAL A 608 -16.68 13.44 10.74
N LEU A 609 -17.03 12.16 10.80
CA LEU A 609 -18.05 11.55 9.95
C LEU A 609 -19.45 11.73 10.57
N ASP A 610 -19.90 12.98 10.64
CA ASP A 610 -21.23 13.39 11.09
C ASP A 610 -21.97 14.17 9.97
N ASN A 611 -23.11 14.77 10.31
CA ASN A 611 -23.88 15.56 9.35
C ASN A 611 -23.23 16.90 9.00
N GLU A 612 -22.30 17.38 9.82
CA GLU A 612 -21.65 18.70 9.65
C GLU A 612 -20.34 18.57 8.86
N GLY A 613 -19.66 17.43 8.94
CA GLY A 613 -18.36 17.20 8.32
C GLY A 613 -17.27 18.10 8.90
N THR A 614 -17.16 18.15 10.22
CA THR A 614 -16.21 19.07 10.88
C THR A 614 -14.76 18.57 10.73
N ILE A 615 -13.86 19.48 10.32
CA ILE A 615 -12.42 19.22 10.37
C ILE A 615 -11.91 19.49 11.79
N ILE A 616 -11.18 18.52 12.34
CA ILE A 616 -10.53 18.60 13.64
C ILE A 616 -9.03 18.34 13.51
N THR A 617 -8.26 18.79 14.49
CA THR A 617 -6.86 18.37 14.65
C THR A 617 -6.79 17.32 15.75
N ILE A 618 -6.18 16.17 15.46
CA ILE A 618 -5.94 15.13 16.47
C ILE A 618 -4.92 15.67 17.49
N PRO A 619 -5.19 15.61 18.80
CA PRO A 619 -4.25 16.09 19.80
C PRO A 619 -2.94 15.29 19.75
N VAL A 620 -1.86 15.96 20.12
CA VAL A 620 -0.57 15.32 20.35
C VAL A 620 -0.48 14.97 21.83
N ASP A 621 -0.13 13.72 22.12
CA ASP A 621 0.05 13.23 23.47
C ASP A 621 1.15 14.01 24.19
N SER A 622 0.97 14.19 25.49
CA SER A 622 2.01 14.77 26.31
C SER A 622 3.16 13.77 26.51
N PRO A 623 4.39 14.25 26.78
CA PRO A 623 5.53 13.37 27.02
C PRO A 623 5.32 12.32 28.11
N GLU A 624 4.42 12.56 29.07
CA GLU A 624 4.15 11.68 30.20
C GLU A 624 3.34 10.43 29.81
N ILE A 625 2.56 10.51 28.73
CA ILE A 625 1.79 9.37 28.20
C ILE A 625 2.74 8.33 27.61
N ASN A 626 3.79 8.78 26.93
CA ASN A 626 4.80 7.93 26.32
C ASN A 626 6.11 8.04 27.11
N ALA A 627 6.27 7.17 28.10
CA ALA A 627 7.42 7.20 29.00
C ALA A 627 8.27 5.93 28.92
N LEU A 628 9.58 6.09 29.13
CA LEU A 628 10.57 5.03 29.28
C LEU A 628 11.33 5.26 30.60
N GLU A 629 11.35 4.27 31.47
CA GLU A 629 12.05 4.34 32.76
C GLU A 629 12.97 3.12 32.89
N ILE A 630 14.27 3.39 32.97
CA ILE A 630 15.31 2.37 33.09
C ILE A 630 16.04 2.62 34.41
N SER A 631 16.11 1.60 35.26
CA SER A 631 16.90 1.63 36.49
C SER A 631 17.83 0.43 36.54
N GLU A 632 19.12 0.66 36.73
CA GLU A 632 20.17 -0.35 36.83
C GLU A 632 20.92 -0.19 38.15
N VAL A 633 20.99 -1.27 38.93
CA VAL A 633 21.70 -1.30 40.20
C VAL A 633 22.82 -2.32 40.09
N PHE A 634 24.06 -1.86 40.13
CA PHE A 634 25.26 -2.71 40.11
C PHE A 634 25.88 -2.79 41.50
N ASP A 635 26.06 -4.01 41.98
CA ASP A 635 26.62 -4.29 43.30
C ASP A 635 27.82 -5.24 43.27
N VAL A 636 28.10 -5.88 42.12
CA VAL A 636 29.20 -6.81 41.92
C VAL A 636 29.98 -6.42 40.65
N CYS A 637 31.31 -6.49 40.70
CA CYS A 637 32.17 -6.44 39.52
C CYS A 637 32.92 -7.77 39.40
N ARG A 638 32.75 -8.48 38.28
CA ARG A 638 33.37 -9.79 38.06
C ARG A 638 33.85 -9.92 36.62
N ASP A 639 35.09 -10.38 36.44
CA ASP A 639 35.70 -10.64 35.13
C ASP A 639 35.59 -9.42 34.19
N GLY A 640 35.81 -8.21 34.76
CA GLY A 640 35.71 -6.95 34.02
C GLY A 640 34.27 -6.56 33.62
N CYS A 641 33.24 -7.18 34.19
CA CYS A 641 31.84 -6.84 33.93
C CYS A 641 31.15 -6.33 35.19
N LEU A 642 30.30 -5.31 35.03
CA LEU A 642 29.38 -4.88 36.08
C LEU A 642 28.19 -5.83 36.09
N CYS A 643 27.91 -6.44 37.24
CA CYS A 643 26.80 -7.36 37.45
C CYS A 643 25.81 -6.76 38.44
N GLY A 644 24.53 -6.93 38.15
CA GLY A 644 23.50 -6.24 38.91
C GLY A 644 22.08 -6.61 38.51
N ARG A 645 21.15 -5.76 38.93
CA ARG A 645 19.73 -5.88 38.63
C ARG A 645 19.26 -4.70 37.79
N PHE A 646 18.32 -4.96 36.90
CA PHE A 646 17.65 -3.91 36.14
C PHE A 646 16.13 -3.92 36.37
N ARG A 647 15.53 -2.76 36.12
CA ARG A 647 14.11 -2.55 35.97
C ARG A 647 13.89 -1.71 34.73
N PHE A 648 13.05 -2.21 33.82
CA PHE A 648 12.64 -1.52 32.61
C PHE A 648 11.12 -1.36 32.64
N ARG A 649 10.66 -0.11 32.59
CA ARG A 649 9.25 0.24 32.44
C ARG A 649 9.05 1.09 31.20
N ALA A 650 7.99 0.81 30.48
CA ALA A 650 7.54 1.66 29.40
C ALA A 650 6.03 1.91 29.52
N ARG A 651 5.57 3.06 29.01
CA ARG A 651 4.16 3.47 28.97
C ARG A 651 3.75 3.95 27.58
N GLY A 652 2.45 3.92 27.31
CA GLY A 652 1.87 4.36 26.04
C GLY A 652 2.34 3.51 24.87
N GLN A 653 2.61 4.14 23.73
CA GLN A 653 3.04 3.46 22.52
C GLN A 653 4.45 2.84 22.67
N SER A 654 5.28 3.36 23.58
CA SER A 654 6.57 2.74 23.92
C SER A 654 6.42 1.39 24.62
N ALA A 655 5.40 1.22 25.49
CA ALA A 655 5.07 -0.07 26.08
C ALA A 655 4.65 -1.08 25.01
N ARG A 656 3.84 -0.65 24.06
CA ARG A 656 3.34 -1.50 22.97
C ARG A 656 4.45 -1.93 22.02
N LEU A 657 5.39 -1.04 21.69
CA LEU A 657 6.57 -1.41 20.91
C LEU A 657 7.38 -2.51 21.61
N ALA A 658 7.67 -2.33 22.91
CA ALA A 658 8.40 -3.32 23.69
C ALA A 658 7.66 -4.66 23.74
N ASP A 659 6.34 -4.65 23.92
CA ASP A 659 5.50 -5.85 23.93
C ASP A 659 5.47 -6.58 22.58
N GLU A 660 5.23 -5.88 21.48
CA GLU A 660 5.17 -6.47 20.13
C GLU A 660 6.53 -7.02 19.70
N ARG A 661 7.63 -6.34 20.05
CA ARG A 661 8.99 -6.86 19.83
C ARG A 661 9.22 -8.12 20.64
N TRP A 662 8.79 -8.14 21.89
CA TRP A 662 8.91 -9.33 22.74
C TRP A 662 8.16 -10.53 22.14
N LYS A 663 6.91 -10.32 21.72
CA LYS A 663 6.12 -11.36 21.04
C LYS A 663 6.84 -11.88 19.80
N MET A 664 7.37 -10.97 18.97
CA MET A 664 8.12 -11.35 17.76
C MET A 664 9.35 -12.20 18.10
N MET A 665 10.15 -11.80 19.09
CA MET A 665 11.34 -12.55 19.49
C MET A 665 10.97 -13.93 20.05
N SER A 666 9.94 -14.02 20.90
CA SER A 666 9.42 -15.27 21.47
C SER A 666 8.82 -16.21 20.42
N LEU A 667 8.38 -15.71 19.26
CA LEU A 667 7.94 -16.54 18.14
C LEU A 667 9.11 -17.05 17.30
N SER A 668 10.24 -16.35 17.28
CA SER A 668 11.40 -16.66 16.45
C SER A 668 12.47 -17.50 17.13
N LEU A 669 12.44 -17.59 18.47
CA LEU A 669 13.48 -18.22 19.28
C LEU A 669 12.85 -19.23 20.25
N ASP A 670 13.43 -20.43 20.30
CA ASP A 670 12.96 -21.51 21.19
C ASP A 670 13.28 -21.25 22.67
N ASP A 671 14.36 -20.50 22.94
CA ASP A 671 14.77 -20.13 24.30
C ASP A 671 14.16 -18.80 24.74
N GLN A 672 13.30 -18.87 25.76
CA GLN A 672 12.66 -17.70 26.38
C GLN A 672 13.69 -16.71 26.97
N GLN A 673 14.83 -17.20 27.43
CA GLN A 673 15.90 -16.34 27.95
C GLN A 673 16.52 -15.54 26.80
N GLN A 674 16.83 -16.21 25.68
CA GLN A 674 17.35 -15.57 24.48
C GLN A 674 16.33 -14.59 23.87
N ALA A 675 15.05 -14.94 23.84
CA ALA A 675 13.99 -14.04 23.36
C ALA A 675 13.92 -12.74 24.19
N GLY A 676 13.96 -12.85 25.52
CA GLY A 676 13.97 -11.67 26.40
C GLY A 676 15.23 -10.83 26.24
N GLN A 677 16.40 -11.47 26.06
CA GLN A 677 17.66 -10.79 25.74
C GLN A 677 17.58 -9.99 24.43
N GLU A 678 17.08 -10.58 23.35
CA GLU A 678 16.99 -9.91 22.04
C GLU A 678 15.91 -8.82 22.00
N ALA A 679 14.81 -9.00 22.75
CA ALA A 679 13.79 -7.97 22.92
C ALA A 679 14.33 -6.75 23.67
N LEU A 680 15.11 -6.97 24.74
CA LEU A 680 15.71 -5.89 25.55
C LEU A 680 16.92 -5.24 24.90
N ARG A 681 17.63 -5.93 23.99
CA ARG A 681 18.87 -5.42 23.37
C ARG A 681 18.69 -4.06 22.68
N GLU A 682 17.51 -3.79 22.14
CA GLU A 682 17.21 -2.51 21.50
C GLU A 682 17.19 -1.34 22.50
N PHE A 683 16.82 -1.57 23.76
CA PHE A 683 16.77 -0.53 24.78
C PHE A 683 18.04 -0.51 25.65
N LEU A 684 18.58 -1.70 25.92
CA LEU A 684 19.74 -1.96 26.77
C LEU A 684 20.87 -2.59 25.94
N PRO A 685 21.50 -1.82 25.02
CA PRO A 685 22.55 -2.33 24.15
C PRO A 685 23.75 -2.83 24.97
N SER A 686 24.38 -3.92 24.54
CA SER A 686 25.52 -4.51 25.27
C SER A 686 25.22 -4.97 26.71
N SER A 687 23.94 -5.14 27.06
CA SER A 687 23.55 -5.87 28.28
C SER A 687 23.46 -7.37 28.00
N ASN A 688 23.93 -8.18 28.95
CA ASN A 688 23.76 -9.62 28.98
C ASN A 688 22.78 -9.98 30.10
N VAL A 689 21.54 -10.24 29.73
CA VAL A 689 20.43 -10.62 30.62
C VAL A 689 20.68 -12.04 31.12
N LEU A 690 20.90 -12.17 32.43
CA LEU A 690 21.18 -13.43 33.12
C LEU A 690 19.91 -14.13 33.60
N GLY A 691 18.84 -13.37 33.78
CA GLY A 691 17.51 -13.85 34.16
C GLY A 691 16.54 -12.68 34.26
N TYR A 692 15.26 -12.89 34.00
CA TYR A 692 14.26 -11.84 34.11
C TYR A 692 12.92 -12.37 34.63
N SER A 693 12.11 -11.45 35.13
CA SER A 693 10.71 -11.64 35.44
C SER A 693 9.93 -10.54 34.75
N ARG A 694 8.89 -10.94 34.03
CA ARG A 694 7.94 -10.05 33.37
C ARG A 694 6.70 -9.97 34.24
N GLU A 695 6.39 -8.77 34.73
CA GLU A 695 5.31 -8.58 35.73
C GLU A 695 3.91 -8.53 35.11
N MET A 696 3.79 -8.39 33.77
CA MET A 696 2.50 -8.31 33.07
C MET A 696 2.39 -9.32 31.93
N ASP A 697 1.34 -10.13 31.96
CA ASP A 697 0.96 -11.04 30.87
C ASP A 697 0.12 -10.30 29.80
N THR A 698 0.84 -9.61 28.92
CA THR A 698 0.61 -9.27 27.49
C THR A 698 -0.75 -8.88 26.88
N SER A 699 -1.92 -8.92 27.52
CA SER A 699 -3.18 -8.82 26.75
C SER A 699 -3.94 -7.48 26.80
N ILE A 700 -3.63 -6.56 27.71
CA ILE A 700 -4.44 -5.34 27.91
C ILE A 700 -3.66 -4.08 28.34
N SER A 701 -2.33 -4.06 28.38
CA SER A 701 -1.64 -2.95 29.07
C SER A 701 -1.07 -1.89 28.12
N SER A 702 -1.39 -0.63 28.45
CA SER A 702 -0.66 0.59 28.08
C SER A 702 0.69 0.72 28.81
N GLU A 703 1.07 -0.28 29.61
CA GLU A 703 2.30 -0.37 30.38
C GLU A 703 3.05 -1.66 30.07
N PHE A 704 4.37 -1.62 30.20
CA PHE A 704 5.24 -2.78 30.04
C PHE A 704 6.28 -2.76 31.16
N HIS A 705 6.42 -3.86 31.89
CA HIS A 705 7.36 -3.96 33.00
C HIS A 705 8.12 -5.29 32.97
N VAL A 706 9.45 -5.18 32.96
CA VAL A 706 10.36 -6.31 33.12
C VAL A 706 11.48 -5.91 34.06
N SER A 707 11.83 -6.83 34.96
CA SER A 707 12.97 -6.68 35.86
C SER A 707 13.79 -7.94 35.86
N GLY A 708 15.06 -7.85 36.23
CA GLY A 708 15.93 -9.02 36.13
C GLY A 708 17.34 -8.79 36.61
N GLN A 709 18.18 -9.77 36.35
CA GLN A 709 19.61 -9.74 36.54
C GLN A 709 20.30 -9.60 35.20
N HIS A 710 21.37 -8.82 35.15
CA HIS A 710 22.18 -8.67 33.94
C HIS A 710 23.64 -8.38 34.26
N SER A 711 24.47 -8.39 33.23
CA SER A 711 25.79 -7.80 33.25
C SER A 711 26.03 -6.82 32.10
N ARG A 712 26.92 -5.85 32.31
CA ARG A 712 27.41 -4.89 31.31
C ARG A 712 28.93 -5.00 31.22
N GLY A 713 29.49 -5.11 30.02
CA GLY A 713 30.93 -5.23 29.81
C GLY A 713 31.32 -5.98 28.53
N PRO A 714 32.62 -6.30 28.35
CA PRO A 714 33.71 -6.04 29.28
C PRO A 714 34.06 -4.54 29.38
N LEU A 715 34.42 -4.09 30.57
CA LEU A 715 35.05 -2.81 30.84
C LEU A 715 36.44 -2.83 30.19
N VAL A 716 36.75 -1.90 29.28
CA VAL A 716 37.96 -1.96 28.45
C VAL A 716 39.08 -1.09 29.05
N PRO A 717 40.26 -1.66 29.37
CA PRO A 717 41.40 -0.86 29.83
C PRO A 717 41.96 0.02 28.72
N LEU A 718 42.18 1.32 28.98
CA LEU A 718 42.87 2.22 28.06
C LEU A 718 44.40 2.10 28.20
N GLY A 719 44.94 0.93 27.87
CA GLY A 719 46.38 0.67 27.89
C GLY A 719 46.93 0.27 29.27
N LYS A 720 48.24 0.00 29.35
CA LYS A 720 48.87 -0.75 30.45
C LYS A 720 48.91 -0.07 31.82
N ASN A 721 48.49 1.19 31.98
CA ASN A 721 48.60 2.00 33.22
C ASN A 721 47.57 3.16 33.26
N ARG A 722 46.36 3.01 32.71
CA ARG A 722 45.31 4.05 32.77
C ARG A 722 43.99 3.48 33.23
N ASN A 723 43.14 4.35 33.81
CA ASN A 723 41.77 4.07 34.21
C ASN A 723 41.02 3.21 33.16
N VAL A 724 40.28 2.21 33.63
CA VAL A 724 39.38 1.41 32.78
C VAL A 724 38.15 2.25 32.51
N ILE A 725 37.79 2.47 31.24
CA ILE A 725 36.57 3.23 30.90
C ILE A 725 35.47 2.25 30.48
N GLY A 726 34.35 2.30 31.18
CA GLY A 726 33.11 1.64 30.78
C GLY A 726 32.09 2.66 30.30
N THR A 727 31.53 2.45 29.11
CA THR A 727 30.37 3.23 28.65
C THR A 727 29.12 2.37 28.83
N LEU A 728 28.21 2.82 29.68
CA LEU A 728 26.84 2.34 29.73
C LEU A 728 26.02 3.15 28.73
N SER A 729 25.32 2.49 27.82
CA SER A 729 24.49 3.15 26.83
C SER A 729 23.08 2.57 26.80
N TRP A 730 22.15 3.42 26.35
CA TRP A 730 20.74 3.15 26.18
C TRP A 730 20.30 3.56 24.78
N GLU A 731 19.30 2.89 24.22
CA GLU A 731 18.62 3.40 23.03
C GLU A 731 17.13 3.63 23.25
N VAL A 732 16.61 4.54 22.44
CA VAL A 732 15.22 4.97 22.47
C VAL A 732 14.71 4.96 21.02
N PRO A 733 14.05 3.88 20.57
CA PRO A 733 13.75 3.64 19.14
C PRO A 733 12.97 4.77 18.44
N PHE A 734 12.09 5.46 19.16
CA PHE A 734 11.27 6.57 18.63
C PHE A 734 12.02 7.91 18.53
N LEU A 735 13.29 7.97 18.95
CA LEU A 735 14.14 9.16 18.80
C LEU A 735 15.24 8.89 17.76
N PRO A 736 15.41 9.76 16.74
CA PRO A 736 16.34 9.55 15.64
C PRO A 736 17.81 9.86 15.99
N VAL A 737 18.24 9.55 17.23
CA VAL A 737 19.54 9.93 17.79
C VAL A 737 20.73 9.36 16.98
N ARG A 738 20.56 8.21 16.32
CA ARG A 738 21.64 7.55 15.55
C ARG A 738 21.88 8.09 14.15
N TYR A 739 20.89 8.70 13.52
CA TYR A 739 20.97 9.07 12.10
C TYR A 739 20.59 10.52 11.81
N TRP A 740 20.28 11.34 12.82
CA TRP A 740 19.92 12.73 12.60
C TRP A 740 20.99 13.55 11.85
N ARG A 741 22.28 13.22 12.02
CA ARG A 741 23.40 13.88 11.31
C ARG A 741 23.33 13.70 9.78
N THR A 742 22.59 12.69 9.33
CA THR A 742 22.35 12.41 7.90
C THR A 742 21.08 13.06 7.37
N LEU A 743 20.24 13.61 8.27
CA LEU A 743 19.04 14.32 7.90
C LEU A 743 19.39 15.75 7.52
N GLN A 744 18.90 16.20 6.37
CA GLN A 744 19.01 17.60 5.98
C GLN A 744 17.97 18.40 6.75
N ILE A 745 18.34 18.87 7.95
CA ILE A 745 17.50 19.71 8.80
C ILE A 745 17.49 21.12 8.21
N GLY A 746 16.32 21.67 7.87
CA GLY A 746 16.25 22.98 7.23
C GLY A 746 14.92 23.75 7.35
N ARG A 747 13.76 23.08 7.40
CA ARG A 747 12.44 23.75 7.50
C ARG A 747 11.49 23.09 8.50
N LEU A 748 11.48 21.76 8.52
CA LEU A 748 10.66 20.98 9.43
C LEU A 748 11.44 19.74 9.87
N PHE A 749 11.28 19.37 11.13
CA PHE A 749 11.73 18.12 11.70
C PHE A 749 10.58 17.49 12.49
N VAL A 750 10.33 16.20 12.28
CA VAL A 750 9.21 15.47 12.88
C VAL A 750 9.74 14.23 13.59
N VAL A 751 9.19 13.94 14.78
CA VAL A 751 9.37 12.66 15.49
C VAL A 751 8.02 11.96 15.61
N ASP A 752 8.00 10.70 16.07
CA ASP A 752 6.74 9.96 16.24
C ASP A 752 5.80 10.63 17.24
N PHE A 753 6.30 10.96 18.44
CA PHE A 753 5.57 11.64 19.50
C PHE A 753 6.52 12.25 20.55
N PRO A 754 6.03 13.24 21.34
CA PRO A 754 6.72 13.69 22.54
C PRO A 754 6.83 12.55 23.56
N MET A 755 7.95 12.48 24.28
CA MET A 755 8.19 11.41 25.25
C MET A 755 9.11 11.81 26.40
N LYS A 756 8.96 11.10 27.52
CA LYS A 756 9.81 11.21 28.69
C LYS A 756 10.68 9.96 28.84
N VAL A 757 11.99 10.15 29.01
CA VAL A 757 12.95 9.09 29.28
C VAL A 757 13.62 9.38 30.62
N GLN A 758 13.65 8.38 31.49
CA GLN A 758 14.33 8.44 32.78
C GLN A 758 15.30 7.27 32.89
N ILE A 759 16.57 7.57 33.15
CA ILE A 759 17.62 6.58 33.34
C ILE A 759 18.20 6.78 34.73
N GLU A 760 18.29 5.71 35.52
CA GLU A 760 18.88 5.72 36.85
C GLU A 760 19.91 4.61 36.96
N VAL A 761 21.18 4.98 37.15
CA VAL A 761 22.26 4.03 37.43
C VAL A 761 22.68 4.20 38.88
N ARG A 762 22.68 3.10 39.63
CA ARG A 762 23.13 3.07 41.02
C ARG A 762 24.26 2.08 41.21
N LEU A 763 25.40 2.57 41.65
CA LEU A 763 26.60 1.79 41.96
C LEU A 763 26.72 1.61 43.47
N LYS A 764 26.95 0.37 43.90
CA LYS A 764 27.15 -0.03 45.30
C LYS A 764 28.29 -1.04 45.39
N GLY A 765 28.72 -1.37 46.61
CA GLY A 765 29.63 -2.49 46.84
C GLY A 765 30.94 -2.34 46.07
N ASP A 766 31.33 -3.40 45.35
CA ASP A 766 32.59 -3.44 44.60
C ASP A 766 32.62 -2.39 43.48
N PRO A 767 31.60 -2.26 42.59
CA PRO A 767 31.54 -1.18 41.61
C PRO A 767 31.82 0.21 42.19
N LEU A 768 31.21 0.57 43.33
CA LEU A 768 31.39 1.89 43.95
C LEU A 768 32.84 2.16 44.38
N ARG A 769 33.55 1.13 44.88
CA ARG A 769 34.96 1.24 45.29
C ARG A 769 35.89 1.40 44.11
N LEU A 770 35.47 0.91 42.95
CA LEU A 770 36.25 0.95 41.71
C LEU A 770 36.06 2.28 40.97
N VAL A 771 34.95 3.00 41.15
CA VAL A 771 34.69 4.26 40.46
C VAL A 771 35.70 5.33 40.89
N ASP A 772 36.39 5.89 39.90
CA ASP A 772 37.22 7.09 40.04
C ASP A 772 36.40 8.35 39.67
N ASP A 773 35.71 8.31 38.53
CA ASP A 773 34.91 9.43 38.02
C ASP A 773 33.75 8.93 37.14
N ALA A 774 32.74 9.77 36.94
CA ALA A 774 31.67 9.54 35.98
C ALA A 774 31.31 10.81 35.21
N SER A 775 31.03 10.65 33.91
CA SER A 775 30.61 11.76 33.05
C SER A 775 29.35 12.43 33.59
N SER A 776 29.38 13.76 33.66
CA SER A 776 28.19 14.58 33.88
C SER A 776 27.70 15.19 32.56
N ILE A 777 26.44 15.60 32.53
CA ILE A 777 25.85 16.30 31.39
C ILE A 777 25.45 17.73 31.74
N GLN A 778 25.45 18.60 30.75
CA GLN A 778 24.93 19.95 30.93
C GLN A 778 23.41 19.93 30.89
N ALA A 779 22.77 20.58 31.87
CA ALA A 779 21.34 20.77 31.85
C ALA A 779 20.94 21.60 30.61
N LEU A 780 19.85 21.19 29.97
CA LEU A 780 19.27 21.88 28.83
C LEU A 780 17.79 22.06 29.10
N ASP A 781 17.28 23.26 28.85
CA ASP A 781 15.84 23.48 28.81
C ASP A 781 15.50 24.47 27.70
N ASN A 782 14.77 24.00 26.71
CA ASN A 782 14.30 24.83 25.60
C ASN A 782 12.93 24.31 25.10
N PRO A 783 12.30 24.93 24.09
CA PRO A 783 11.01 24.50 23.59
C PRO A 783 10.96 23.10 22.95
N VAL A 784 12.10 22.51 22.57
CA VAL A 784 12.21 21.19 21.91
C VAL A 784 12.44 20.08 22.94
N CYS A 785 13.36 20.27 23.88
CA CYS A 785 13.62 19.29 24.94
C CYS A 785 14.05 19.91 26.28
N SER A 786 13.93 19.10 27.34
CA SER A 786 14.59 19.31 28.63
C SER A 786 15.49 18.12 28.96
N ILE A 787 16.65 18.39 29.53
CA ILE A 787 17.61 17.40 30.00
C ILE A 787 18.11 17.83 31.36
N HIS A 788 17.97 16.95 32.34
CA HIS A 788 18.41 17.16 33.72
C HIS A 788 19.16 15.95 34.25
N GLU A 789 20.17 16.18 35.08
CA GLU A 789 20.92 15.15 35.78
C GLU A 789 20.94 15.45 37.28
N ASP A 790 20.58 14.44 38.07
CA ASP A 790 20.70 14.45 39.52
C ASP A 790 21.74 13.40 39.92
N VAL A 791 22.80 13.84 40.61
CA VAL A 791 23.81 12.95 41.17
C VAL A 791 23.68 12.96 42.69
N ILE A 792 23.44 11.78 43.27
CA ILE A 792 23.36 11.57 44.71
C ILE A 792 24.45 10.59 45.10
N GLN A 793 25.40 11.02 45.94
CA GLN A 793 26.50 10.19 46.40
C GLN A 793 26.63 10.23 47.92
N ASP A 794 26.69 9.04 48.52
CA ASP A 794 27.02 8.83 49.92
C ASP A 794 28.05 7.69 50.07
N ALA A 795 28.44 7.38 51.31
CA ALA A 795 29.46 6.35 51.58
C ALA A 795 29.05 4.92 51.15
N SER A 796 27.76 4.67 50.90
CA SER A 796 27.18 3.37 50.59
C SER A 796 26.76 3.20 49.13
N ALA A 797 26.52 4.29 48.40
CA ALA A 797 26.07 4.28 47.02
C ALA A 797 26.38 5.58 46.28
N MET A 798 26.55 5.46 44.97
CA MET A 798 26.47 6.56 44.01
C MET A 798 25.28 6.31 43.08
N SER A 799 24.45 7.33 42.86
CA SER A 799 23.29 7.27 41.98
C SER A 799 23.33 8.43 41.00
N VAL A 800 23.29 8.12 39.71
CA VAL A 800 23.16 9.10 38.63
C VAL A 800 21.78 8.90 38.01
N ARG A 801 20.94 9.93 38.07
CA ARG A 801 19.63 9.94 37.45
C ARG A 801 19.59 10.99 36.36
N ARG A 802 19.25 10.60 35.13
CA ARG A 802 19.05 11.49 33.99
C ARG A 802 17.60 11.47 33.56
N THR A 803 17.02 12.65 33.39
CA THR A 803 15.67 12.85 32.87
C THR A 803 15.77 13.61 31.55
N ILE A 804 15.24 13.02 30.49
CA ILE A 804 15.17 13.59 29.15
C ILE A 804 13.69 13.72 28.79
N ILE A 805 13.25 14.91 28.40
CA ILE A 805 11.88 15.17 27.96
C ILE A 805 11.96 15.74 26.55
N PHE A 806 11.48 15.00 25.56
CA PHE A 806 11.27 15.51 24.21
C PHE A 806 9.84 16.06 24.12
N LYS A 807 9.69 17.37 23.87
CA LYS A 807 8.45 18.11 24.15
C LYS A 807 7.50 18.24 22.97
N LYS A 808 8.00 18.14 21.73
CA LYS A 808 7.24 18.47 20.52
C LYS A 808 7.33 17.36 19.49
N LYS A 809 6.23 17.13 18.78
CA LYS A 809 6.20 16.25 17.61
C LYS A 809 6.68 16.94 16.34
N PHE A 810 6.26 18.18 16.13
CA PHE A 810 6.59 19.00 14.96
C PHE A 810 7.48 20.18 15.36
N MET A 811 8.63 20.33 14.70
CA MET A 811 9.57 21.43 14.89
C MET A 811 9.72 22.20 13.58
N HIS A 812 9.32 23.47 13.59
CA HIS A 812 9.31 24.38 12.43
C HIS A 812 10.31 25.53 12.64
N ASP A 813 10.38 26.47 11.70
CA ASP A 813 11.23 27.67 11.64
C ASP A 813 11.90 28.13 12.95
N ASP A 814 11.11 28.39 14.00
CA ASP A 814 11.57 28.94 15.29
C ASP A 814 12.30 27.93 16.20
N THR A 815 12.11 26.62 15.96
CA THR A 815 12.58 25.52 16.80
C THR A 815 13.44 24.51 16.07
N VAL A 816 13.35 24.43 14.74
CA VAL A 816 14.09 23.47 13.91
C VAL A 816 15.61 23.67 14.02
N SER A 817 16.07 24.91 14.21
CA SER A 817 17.48 25.24 14.41
C SER A 817 18.05 24.72 15.74
N LEU A 818 17.19 24.41 16.72
CA LEU A 818 17.59 23.85 18.01
C LEU A 818 17.80 22.32 17.94
N VAL A 819 17.21 21.65 16.96
CA VAL A 819 17.18 20.18 16.85
C VAL A 819 18.58 19.55 16.87
N PRO A 820 19.58 20.02 16.09
CA PRO A 820 20.93 19.43 16.11
C PRO A 820 21.53 19.36 17.51
N ARG A 821 21.55 20.51 18.21
CA ARG A 821 22.09 20.60 19.58
C ARG A 821 21.28 19.75 20.56
N CYS A 822 19.95 19.70 20.42
CA CYS A 822 19.10 18.88 21.27
C CYS A 822 19.43 17.39 21.10
N LEU A 823 19.59 16.91 19.87
CA LEU A 823 19.88 15.50 19.59
C LEU A 823 21.30 15.09 20.00
N GLU A 824 22.28 15.99 19.87
CA GLU A 824 23.64 15.78 20.43
C GLU A 824 23.60 15.60 21.95
N GLN A 825 22.91 16.49 22.66
CA GLN A 825 22.84 16.41 24.12
C GLN A 825 21.98 15.24 24.59
N ILE A 826 20.97 14.82 23.82
CA ILE A 826 20.24 13.57 24.09
C ILE A 826 21.17 12.37 23.90
N GLU A 827 21.99 12.33 22.85
CA GLU A 827 22.97 11.26 22.62
C GLU A 827 23.95 11.13 23.79
N GLU A 828 24.46 12.26 24.31
CA GLU A 828 25.30 12.31 25.51
C GLU A 828 24.54 11.86 26.77
N ALA A 829 23.30 12.31 26.95
CA ALA A 829 22.47 11.93 28.10
C ALA A 829 22.13 10.42 28.11
N LEU A 830 22.06 9.78 26.95
CA LEU A 830 21.87 8.33 26.78
C LEU A 830 23.19 7.53 26.91
N GLN A 831 24.28 8.14 27.40
CA GLN A 831 25.55 7.46 27.66
C GLN A 831 26.17 7.88 29.00
N LEU A 832 26.39 6.93 29.90
CA LEU A 832 27.15 7.17 31.13
C LEU A 832 28.54 6.57 30.98
N VAL A 833 29.55 7.43 30.90
CA VAL A 833 30.95 7.03 30.92
C VAL A 833 31.41 6.98 32.36
N VAL A 834 31.87 5.83 32.82
CA VAL A 834 32.42 5.63 34.16
C VAL A 834 33.88 5.22 34.02
N SER A 835 34.78 5.92 34.70
CA SER A 835 36.16 5.51 34.82
C SER A 835 36.38 4.75 36.12
N PHE A 836 37.08 3.63 36.03
CA PHE A 836 37.43 2.78 37.15
C PHE A 836 38.94 2.81 37.40
N ASP A 837 39.35 2.78 38.67
CA ASP A 837 40.76 2.70 39.04
C ASP A 837 41.34 1.33 38.62
N ALA A 838 42.30 1.38 37.69
CA ALA A 838 42.96 0.21 37.14
C ALA A 838 43.88 -0.52 38.15
N ALA A 839 44.19 0.10 39.30
CA ALA A 839 44.95 -0.55 40.37
C ALA A 839 44.10 -1.50 41.24
N VAL A 840 42.76 -1.39 41.15
CA VAL A 840 41.81 -2.11 42.01
C VAL A 840 40.99 -3.16 41.25
N MET A 841 40.88 -3.04 39.91
CA MET A 841 40.38 -4.11 39.01
C MET A 841 41.43 -5.18 38.76
#